data_AF-A0A7E6CMH1-F1
#
_entry.id   AF-A0A7E6CMH1-F1
#
_cell.length_a   1.000
_cell.length_b   1.000
_cell.length_c   1.000
_cell.angle_alpha   90.00
_cell.angle_beta   90.00
_cell.angle_gamma   90.00
#
_symmetry.space_group_name_H-M   'P 1'
#
loop_
_entity.id
_entity.type
_entity.pdbx_description
1 polymer ?
#
loop_
_entity_poly.entity_id
_entity_poly.type
_entity_poly.pdbx_seq_one_letter_code
_entity_poly.pdbx_strand_id
1 'polypeptide(L)'
;MVKKGEVTGVETDKGQIECQYFVNCAGQWAYELGLANEEPISIPLHACEHFYLLTRPWETPLHSSMPTVMDADGRIYIRNWQGGILSGGFEKTPKPIFTEGKNQLEIQNLQEDWDHFEPLLSSLLRRMPELETLEIVKLVNCPETFTPDMRCIMGESPLVQGYFVLAGMNSAGLSFGGGAGKYLAEWMVHGYPSESVWELDLKRFGALQSSRTFLRHRVMEVMPLLYDLKVPRWDFQTGRQLRTSPLYDRLDAQGARWMEKHGFERPKYFVPPDKDLLALEQSKTFYKPDWFDIVESEVKCCKEAVCVIDMSSFTKFEITSTGDQALEILQYLFSNDLDVPVGHIVHTGMLNEGGGYENDCSIARLNKRSFFMISPTDQQVHCWAWLKKHMPRDSDLLLEDVTWKYTALNLIGPRAVDVLSELSYAPMTPDHFPSLFCKEMSVGYANGIRVMSMTHTGEPGFMLYIPIEYALHVYNEVMSVGQKYGIRNAGYYALRSLRIEKFFAFWGQDLNTLTTPLECGRESRVKLDKGMDFIGRDALLQQRQNGVYKRLTMFILDDHDTDLDLWPWWGEPIYRNGQYAGKTTSSAYSYTLERHVCLGFVHNFSEDTGEEQVVTADFINRGEYEIDIAGHRFQAKAKLYPVTSLFTHKRRKEDVELSDLQGK
;
A
#
# COMPACT_ATOMS: atom_id res chain seq x y z
N MET A 1 28.92 8.30 10.70
CA MET A 1 29.23 7.82 12.05
C MET A 1 27.92 7.61 12.78
N VAL A 2 27.76 6.47 13.46
CA VAL A 2 26.53 6.12 14.17
C VAL A 2 26.88 5.68 15.59
N LYS A 3 26.09 6.10 16.58
CA LYS A 3 26.23 5.65 17.97
C LYS A 3 24.86 5.33 18.54
N LYS A 4 24.68 4.11 19.04
CA LYS A 4 23.39 3.63 19.58
C LYS A 4 22.21 3.80 18.58
N GLY A 5 22.46 3.59 17.29
CA GLY A 5 21.45 3.74 16.24
C GLY A 5 21.08 5.19 15.90
N GLU A 6 21.86 6.17 16.33
CA GLU A 6 21.66 7.60 16.01
C GLU A 6 22.85 8.16 15.23
N VAL A 7 22.59 9.07 14.29
CA VAL A 7 23.65 9.84 13.61
C VAL A 7 24.42 10.69 14.62
N THR A 8 25.75 10.66 14.54
CA THR A 8 26.62 11.53 15.35
C THR A 8 27.56 12.42 14.54
N GLY A 9 27.74 12.13 13.25
CA GLY A 9 28.62 12.90 12.39
C GLY A 9 28.98 12.20 11.08
N VAL A 10 29.76 12.91 10.27
CA VAL A 10 30.29 12.48 8.96
C VAL A 10 31.81 12.48 9.01
N GLU A 11 32.41 11.38 8.56
CA GLU A 11 33.86 11.26 8.36
C GLU A 11 34.21 11.67 6.93
N THR A 12 35.18 12.58 6.76
CA THR A 12 35.68 13.00 5.44
C THR A 12 37.20 12.92 5.41
N ASP A 13 37.80 13.03 4.22
CA ASP A 13 39.25 13.18 4.03
C ASP A 13 39.81 14.45 4.67
N LYS A 14 38.96 15.42 5.02
CA LYS A 14 39.30 16.68 5.71
C LYS A 14 39.03 16.65 7.21
N GLY A 15 38.66 15.48 7.75
CA GLY A 15 38.34 15.28 9.16
C GLY A 15 36.85 15.05 9.41
N GLN A 16 36.49 15.00 10.69
CA GLN A 16 35.13 14.69 11.15
C GLN A 16 34.29 15.96 11.28
N ILE A 17 33.01 15.85 10.90
CA ILE A 17 32.00 16.89 11.06
C ILE A 17 30.91 16.32 11.96
N GLU A 18 30.75 16.87 13.16
CA GLU A 18 29.68 16.46 14.08
C GLU A 18 28.32 16.96 13.57
N CYS A 19 27.32 16.09 13.57
CA CYS A 19 25.95 16.46 13.23
C CYS A 19 24.94 15.53 13.90
N GLN A 20 23.73 16.05 14.16
CA GLN A 20 22.60 15.27 14.68
C GLN A 20 21.76 14.68 13.55
N TYR A 21 21.79 15.31 12.38
CA TYR A 21 21.06 14.92 11.19
C TYR A 21 22.00 14.81 10.00
N PHE A 22 21.80 13.77 9.20
CA PHE A 22 22.49 13.57 7.93
C PHE A 22 21.46 13.33 6.84
N VAL A 23 21.59 13.99 5.69
CA VAL A 23 20.68 13.81 4.56
C VAL A 23 21.45 13.31 3.34
N ASN A 24 21.14 12.09 2.90
CA ASN A 24 21.70 11.51 1.70
C ASN A 24 20.94 12.00 0.46
N CYS A 25 21.45 13.08 -0.14
CA CYS A 25 21.02 13.62 -1.43
C CYS A 25 22.02 13.31 -2.55
N ALA A 26 22.80 12.23 -2.44
CA ALA A 26 23.94 11.97 -3.32
C ALA A 26 23.57 11.39 -4.70
N GLY A 27 22.36 11.64 -5.20
CA GLY A 27 21.91 11.20 -6.53
C GLY A 27 22.19 9.71 -6.78
N GLN A 28 22.95 9.40 -7.83
CA GLN A 28 23.34 8.04 -8.19
C GLN A 28 24.23 7.32 -7.17
N TRP A 29 24.93 8.07 -6.33
CA TRP A 29 25.82 7.53 -5.31
C TRP A 29 25.11 7.27 -3.98
N ALA A 30 23.82 7.60 -3.88
CA ALA A 30 23.07 7.41 -2.65
C ALA A 30 23.02 5.92 -2.24
N TYR A 31 22.97 4.99 -3.20
CA TYR A 31 23.05 3.54 -2.93
C TYR A 31 24.38 3.16 -2.25
N GLU A 32 25.52 3.49 -2.86
CA GLU A 32 26.85 3.19 -2.31
C GLU A 32 27.10 3.90 -0.98
N LEU A 33 26.68 5.15 -0.86
CA LEU A 33 26.84 5.94 0.36
C LEU A 33 25.98 5.38 1.51
N GLY A 34 24.80 4.84 1.22
CA GLY A 34 23.98 4.12 2.19
C GLY A 34 24.68 2.86 2.71
N LEU A 35 25.26 2.06 1.81
CA LEU A 35 25.95 0.82 2.15
C LEU A 35 27.32 1.02 2.83
N ALA A 36 27.96 2.18 2.64
CA ALA A 36 29.26 2.48 3.23
C ALA A 36 29.21 2.78 4.74
N ASN A 37 28.01 2.91 5.32
CA ASN A 37 27.84 3.15 6.75
C ASN A 37 28.16 1.90 7.58
N GLU A 38 28.62 2.09 8.82
CA GLU A 38 28.84 1.00 9.80
C GLU A 38 27.57 0.15 9.99
N GLU A 39 26.42 0.81 10.02
CA GLU A 39 25.10 0.21 9.91
C GLU A 39 24.58 0.47 8.47
N PRO A 40 24.64 -0.51 7.55
CA PRO A 40 24.31 -0.28 6.15
C PRO A 40 22.86 0.15 5.96
N ILE A 41 22.66 1.29 5.29
CA ILE A 41 21.34 1.81 4.95
C ILE A 41 20.97 1.38 3.54
N SER A 42 19.84 0.70 3.44
CA SER A 42 19.30 0.15 2.21
C SER A 42 18.52 1.23 1.43
N ILE A 43 19.03 1.68 0.29
CA ILE A 43 18.40 2.72 -0.54
C ILE A 43 18.20 2.17 -1.96
N PRO A 44 17.04 1.59 -2.30
CA PRO A 44 16.86 0.87 -3.55
C PRO A 44 16.76 1.82 -4.75
N LEU A 45 17.87 2.02 -5.45
CA LEU A 45 17.94 2.74 -6.72
C LEU A 45 19.05 2.16 -7.60
N HIS A 46 18.89 2.33 -8.91
CA HIS A 46 19.89 1.93 -9.90
C HIS A 46 20.05 3.01 -10.95
N ALA A 47 21.28 3.20 -11.43
CA ALA A 47 21.54 4.14 -12.48
C ALA A 47 21.39 3.49 -13.87
N CYS A 48 20.95 4.26 -14.85
CA CYS A 48 20.79 3.88 -16.25
C CYS A 48 21.30 5.02 -17.14
N GLU A 49 21.77 4.68 -18.34
CA GLU A 49 22.07 5.68 -19.37
C GLU A 49 20.79 6.42 -19.77
N HIS A 50 20.90 7.73 -19.98
CA HIS A 50 19.83 8.60 -20.46
C HIS A 50 20.36 9.54 -21.54
N PHE A 51 19.61 9.67 -22.63
CA PHE A 51 20.05 10.36 -23.83
C PHE A 51 19.23 11.62 -24.13
N TYR A 52 19.91 12.71 -24.49
CA TYR A 52 19.25 13.87 -25.09
C TYR A 52 20.15 14.62 -26.07
N LEU A 53 19.52 15.14 -27.11
CA LEU A 53 20.10 15.93 -28.17
C LEU A 53 20.02 17.42 -27.83
N LEU A 54 21.08 18.17 -28.15
CA LEU A 54 21.10 19.63 -28.15
C LEU A 54 21.35 20.13 -29.57
N THR A 55 20.56 21.10 -30.04
CA THR A 55 20.76 21.73 -31.36
C THR A 55 21.15 23.20 -31.23
N ARG A 56 21.67 23.75 -32.33
CA ARG A 56 21.74 25.20 -32.51
C ARG A 56 20.33 25.79 -32.72
N PRO A 57 20.17 27.11 -32.53
CA PRO A 57 18.94 27.79 -32.96
C PRO A 57 18.82 27.79 -34.50
N TRP A 58 17.58 27.83 -35.00
CA TRP A 58 17.31 28.23 -36.38
C TRP A 58 17.65 29.71 -36.61
N GLU A 59 17.58 30.17 -37.87
CA GLU A 59 17.66 31.59 -38.21
C GLU A 59 16.67 32.44 -37.41
N THR A 60 15.45 31.93 -37.23
CA THR A 60 14.48 32.48 -36.27
C THR A 60 14.47 31.59 -35.03
N PRO A 61 15.06 32.03 -33.90
CA PRO A 61 15.14 31.21 -32.70
C PRO A 61 13.77 30.89 -32.12
N LEU A 62 13.64 29.72 -31.50
CA LEU A 62 12.46 29.40 -30.70
C LEU A 62 12.33 30.37 -29.53
N HIS A 63 11.12 30.86 -29.32
CA HIS A 63 10.82 31.71 -28.19
C HIS A 63 10.90 30.94 -26.87
N SER A 64 11.38 31.59 -25.80
CA SER A 64 11.56 30.94 -24.48
C SER A 64 10.26 30.51 -23.83
N SER A 65 9.12 31.10 -24.24
CA SER A 65 7.78 30.73 -23.77
C SER A 65 7.16 29.55 -24.53
N MET A 66 7.88 28.93 -25.47
CA MET A 66 7.38 27.75 -26.16
C MET A 66 7.14 26.62 -25.15
N PRO A 67 5.97 25.95 -25.20
CA PRO A 67 5.68 24.87 -24.27
C PRO A 67 6.61 23.68 -24.51
N THR A 68 6.94 22.97 -23.43
CA THR A 68 7.55 21.64 -23.55
C THR A 68 6.54 20.70 -24.21
N VAL A 69 6.98 19.96 -25.22
CA VAL A 69 6.19 18.94 -25.89
C VAL A 69 6.57 17.58 -25.33
N MET A 70 5.58 16.78 -24.98
CA MET A 70 5.74 15.39 -24.56
C MET A 70 5.02 14.51 -25.59
N ASP A 71 5.75 13.64 -26.28
CA ASP A 71 5.20 12.66 -27.20
C ASP A 71 5.29 11.28 -26.55
N ALA A 72 4.18 10.84 -25.95
CA ALA A 72 4.10 9.54 -25.26
C ALA A 72 4.41 8.38 -26.23
N ASP A 73 3.79 8.41 -27.42
CA ASP A 73 3.92 7.36 -28.43
C ASP A 73 5.33 7.30 -29.02
N GLY A 74 5.93 8.47 -29.26
CA GLY A 74 7.31 8.62 -29.72
C GLY A 74 8.36 8.44 -28.61
N ARG A 75 7.93 8.38 -27.35
CA ARG A 75 8.80 8.26 -26.15
C ARG A 75 9.82 9.39 -25.99
N ILE A 76 9.47 10.59 -26.45
CA ILE A 76 10.36 11.75 -26.46
C ILE A 76 9.73 12.96 -25.76
N TYR A 77 10.59 13.83 -25.26
CA TYR A 77 10.23 15.17 -24.81
C TYR A 77 11.09 16.20 -25.53
N ILE A 78 10.52 17.36 -25.81
CA ILE A 78 11.15 18.44 -26.56
C ILE A 78 10.93 19.74 -25.80
N ARG A 79 11.99 20.50 -25.55
CA ARG A 79 11.88 21.83 -24.93
C ARG A 79 12.82 22.83 -25.58
N ASN A 80 12.52 24.12 -25.40
CA ASN A 80 13.44 25.17 -25.80
C ASN A 80 14.79 25.03 -25.09
N TRP A 81 15.86 25.20 -25.85
CA TRP A 81 17.22 25.31 -25.32
C TRP A 81 18.01 26.37 -26.09
N GLN A 82 18.19 27.55 -25.46
CA GLN A 82 18.97 28.66 -26.03
C GLN A 82 18.52 29.07 -27.45
N GLY A 83 17.21 29.02 -27.71
CA GLY A 83 16.65 29.33 -29.03
C GLY A 83 16.68 28.16 -30.03
N GLY A 84 17.38 27.06 -29.72
CA GLY A 84 17.25 25.76 -30.37
C GLY A 84 16.38 24.81 -29.56
N ILE A 85 16.61 23.50 -29.73
CA ILE A 85 15.89 22.46 -29.01
C ILE A 85 16.81 21.63 -28.12
N LEU A 86 16.25 21.16 -27.00
CA LEU A 86 16.72 19.98 -26.30
C LEU A 86 15.65 18.91 -26.46
N SER A 87 16.03 17.75 -26.99
CA SER A 87 15.13 16.61 -27.11
C SER A 87 15.75 15.35 -26.54
N GLY A 88 15.12 14.74 -25.55
CA GLY A 88 15.51 13.44 -25.00
C GLY A 88 14.34 12.48 -24.99
N GLY A 89 14.55 11.26 -24.52
CA GLY A 89 13.50 10.26 -24.45
C GLY A 89 13.89 9.06 -23.61
N PHE A 90 13.00 8.07 -23.53
CA PHE A 90 13.24 6.84 -22.78
C PHE A 90 12.99 5.63 -23.69
N GLU A 91 14.09 4.97 -24.09
CA GLU A 91 14.07 3.85 -25.01
C GLU A 91 13.39 2.61 -24.41
N LYS A 92 12.96 1.68 -25.27
CA LYS A 92 12.40 0.39 -24.84
C LYS A 92 13.46 -0.56 -24.27
N THR A 93 14.72 -0.37 -24.64
CA THR A 93 15.84 -1.24 -24.29
C THR A 93 16.87 -0.45 -23.47
N PRO A 94 16.54 -0.07 -22.24
CA PRO A 94 17.42 0.75 -21.41
C PRO A 94 18.76 0.07 -21.11
N LYS A 95 19.78 0.87 -20.80
CA LYS A 95 21.15 0.41 -20.49
C LYS A 95 21.52 0.70 -19.03
N PRO A 96 21.32 -0.28 -18.12
CA PRO A 96 21.77 -0.14 -16.74
C PRO A 96 23.29 0.04 -16.68
N ILE A 97 23.77 0.95 -15.85
CA ILE A 97 25.20 1.23 -15.68
C ILE A 97 25.71 0.75 -14.31
N PHE A 98 27.03 0.69 -14.18
CA PHE A 98 27.72 0.16 -12.99
C PHE A 98 27.34 -1.28 -12.63
N THR A 99 27.24 -2.12 -13.66
CA THR A 99 26.87 -3.54 -13.52
C THR A 99 27.93 -4.38 -12.82
N GLU A 100 29.20 -3.93 -12.79
CA GLU A 100 30.33 -4.61 -12.16
C GLU A 100 31.20 -3.63 -11.38
N GLY A 101 31.65 -4.02 -10.18
CA GLY A 101 32.53 -3.19 -9.33
C GLY A 101 31.83 -2.13 -8.46
N LYS A 102 32.62 -1.22 -7.87
CA LYS A 102 32.10 -0.03 -7.20
C LYS A 102 31.80 1.04 -8.26
N ASN A 103 30.66 1.72 -8.14
CA ASN A 103 30.31 2.82 -9.04
C ASN A 103 31.42 3.86 -8.99
N GLN A 104 31.90 4.30 -10.15
CA GLN A 104 32.92 5.33 -10.20
C GLN A 104 32.30 6.66 -9.75
N LEU A 105 32.92 7.31 -8.76
CA LEU A 105 32.42 8.55 -8.16
C LEU A 105 32.56 9.77 -9.10
N GLU A 106 33.32 9.64 -10.19
CA GLU A 106 33.77 10.76 -11.04
C GLU A 106 33.13 10.80 -12.44
N ILE A 107 32.04 10.07 -12.71
CA ILE A 107 31.46 10.10 -14.07
C ILE A 107 30.82 11.46 -14.37
N GLN A 108 31.54 12.24 -15.19
CA GLN A 108 30.99 13.21 -16.12
C GLN A 108 30.58 12.45 -17.39
N ASN A 109 29.49 12.87 -18.05
CA ASN A 109 28.87 12.33 -19.28
C ASN A 109 29.52 11.07 -19.90
N LEU A 110 28.72 10.04 -20.10
CA LEU A 110 29.11 8.81 -20.79
C LEU A 110 29.34 9.06 -22.28
N GLN A 111 29.92 8.06 -22.98
CA GLN A 111 30.13 8.15 -24.42
C GLN A 111 28.79 8.22 -25.17
N GLU A 112 28.76 9.00 -26.24
CA GLU A 112 27.61 9.07 -27.14
C GLU A 112 27.34 7.71 -27.78
N ASP A 113 26.07 7.35 -27.94
CA ASP A 113 25.65 6.16 -28.67
C ASP A 113 24.51 6.52 -29.62
N TRP A 114 24.89 6.80 -30.86
CA TRP A 114 23.98 7.24 -31.91
C TRP A 114 23.04 6.13 -32.39
N ASP A 115 23.53 4.89 -32.43
CA ASP A 115 22.73 3.74 -32.84
C ASP A 115 21.63 3.45 -31.80
N HIS A 116 21.93 3.65 -30.52
CA HIS A 116 20.95 3.53 -29.46
C HIS A 116 19.89 4.65 -29.49
N PHE A 117 20.31 5.87 -29.80
CA PHE A 117 19.44 7.04 -29.84
C PHE A 117 18.58 7.13 -31.11
N GLU A 118 18.96 6.43 -32.19
CA GLU A 118 18.30 6.47 -33.50
C GLU A 118 16.76 6.33 -33.43
N PRO A 119 16.16 5.42 -32.66
CA PRO A 119 14.69 5.29 -32.60
C PRO A 119 13.99 6.53 -32.04
N LEU A 120 14.62 7.22 -31.08
CA LEU A 120 14.13 8.47 -30.51
C LEU A 120 14.30 9.62 -31.51
N LEU A 121 15.43 9.66 -32.22
CA LEU A 121 15.68 10.64 -33.29
C LEU A 121 14.68 10.48 -34.44
N SER A 122 14.39 9.25 -34.87
CA SER A 122 13.39 8.94 -35.89
C SER A 122 11.99 9.39 -35.44
N SER A 123 11.64 9.19 -34.18
CA SER A 123 10.37 9.69 -33.60
C SER A 123 10.33 11.22 -33.55
N LEU A 124 11.46 11.85 -33.22
CA LEU A 124 11.61 13.30 -33.19
C LEU A 124 11.44 13.93 -34.57
N LEU A 125 12.10 13.38 -35.60
CA LEU A 125 11.98 13.84 -36.98
C LEU A 125 10.58 13.59 -37.54
N ARG A 126 9.91 12.50 -37.15
CA ARG A 126 8.50 12.28 -37.50
C ARG A 126 7.59 13.36 -36.88
N ARG A 127 7.82 13.74 -35.63
CA ARG A 127 7.02 14.74 -34.91
C ARG A 127 7.30 16.15 -35.39
N MET A 128 8.56 16.47 -35.69
CA MET A 128 9.03 17.77 -36.15
C MET A 128 10.00 17.62 -37.34
N PRO A 129 9.49 17.43 -38.56
CA PRO A 129 10.32 17.17 -39.75
C PRO A 129 11.34 18.28 -40.07
N GLU A 130 11.00 19.54 -39.76
CA GLU A 130 11.89 20.69 -39.98
C GLU A 130 13.19 20.65 -39.14
N LEU A 131 13.28 19.75 -38.15
CA LEU A 131 14.52 19.51 -37.40
C LEU A 131 15.62 18.86 -38.24
N GLU A 132 15.30 18.26 -39.39
CA GLU A 132 16.29 17.61 -40.26
C GLU A 132 17.39 18.58 -40.72
N THR A 133 17.08 19.87 -40.84
CA THR A 133 18.03 20.90 -41.27
C THR A 133 18.85 21.51 -40.13
N LEU A 134 18.55 21.17 -38.87
CA LEU A 134 19.22 21.77 -37.73
C LEU A 134 20.58 21.15 -37.44
N GLU A 135 21.55 21.99 -37.11
CA GLU A 135 22.85 21.53 -36.65
C GLU A 135 22.74 21.01 -35.21
N ILE A 136 23.14 19.75 -35.03
CA ILE A 136 23.30 19.13 -33.73
C ILE A 136 24.58 19.68 -33.09
N VAL A 137 24.47 20.18 -31.86
CA VAL A 137 25.61 20.59 -31.05
C VAL A 137 26.24 19.38 -30.37
N LYS A 138 25.41 18.52 -29.77
CA LYS A 138 25.88 17.37 -28.98
C LYS A 138 24.75 16.37 -28.75
N LEU A 139 25.10 15.08 -28.74
CA LEU A 139 24.30 14.06 -28.08
C LEU A 139 24.85 13.86 -26.67
N VAL A 140 24.03 14.07 -25.65
CA VAL A 140 24.44 13.84 -24.26
C VAL A 140 23.97 12.47 -23.84
N ASN A 141 24.90 11.63 -23.38
CA ASN A 141 24.63 10.44 -22.61
C ASN A 141 25.02 10.71 -21.15
N CYS A 142 24.06 10.67 -20.22
CA CYS A 142 24.31 10.92 -18.82
C CYS A 142 23.66 9.84 -17.93
N PRO A 143 24.23 9.58 -16.75
CA PRO A 143 23.62 8.65 -15.81
C PRO A 143 22.40 9.27 -15.11
N GLU A 144 21.28 8.57 -15.14
CA GLU A 144 20.07 8.92 -14.38
C GLU A 144 19.67 7.79 -13.44
N THR A 145 18.99 8.13 -12.34
CA THR A 145 18.67 7.17 -11.28
C THR A 145 17.21 6.82 -11.23
N PHE A 146 16.93 5.52 -11.13
CA PHE A 146 15.58 4.99 -11.10
C PHE A 146 15.38 4.10 -9.87
N THR A 147 14.19 4.21 -9.30
CA THR A 147 13.75 3.40 -8.16
C THR A 147 12.89 2.24 -8.67
N PRO A 148 12.71 1.17 -7.87
CA PRO A 148 11.96 -0.01 -8.31
C PRO A 148 10.51 0.24 -8.74
N ASP A 149 9.92 1.36 -8.33
CA ASP A 149 8.50 1.67 -8.53
C ASP A 149 8.26 3.01 -9.26
N MET A 150 9.30 3.61 -9.84
CA MET A 150 9.26 4.89 -10.56
C MET A 150 8.85 6.10 -9.70
N ARG A 151 8.89 5.99 -8.37
CA ARG A 151 8.65 7.11 -7.45
C ARG A 151 9.92 7.49 -6.73
N CYS A 152 10.13 8.78 -6.45
CA CYS A 152 11.32 9.17 -5.68
C CYS A 152 11.32 8.54 -4.29
N ILE A 153 12.49 8.52 -3.66
CA ILE A 153 12.67 7.98 -2.31
C ILE A 153 13.05 9.12 -1.38
N MET A 154 12.31 9.24 -0.28
CA MET A 154 12.58 10.19 0.78
C MET A 154 12.24 9.66 2.18
N GLY A 155 12.74 10.35 3.21
CA GLY A 155 12.35 10.13 4.60
C GLY A 155 13.46 9.55 5.47
N GLU A 156 13.15 9.38 6.75
CA GLU A 156 14.07 8.85 7.76
C GLU A 156 14.32 7.34 7.57
N SER A 157 15.56 6.91 7.75
CA SER A 157 15.93 5.50 7.68
C SER A 157 15.26 4.68 8.80
N PRO A 158 14.85 3.43 8.52
CA PRO A 158 14.25 2.56 9.54
C PRO A 158 15.25 2.01 10.57
N LEU A 159 16.56 2.16 10.34
CA LEU A 159 17.62 1.56 11.18
C LEU A 159 18.33 2.61 12.04
N VAL A 160 18.71 3.73 11.41
CA VAL A 160 19.46 4.81 12.04
C VAL A 160 18.60 6.08 12.09
N GLN A 161 18.36 6.57 13.31
CA GLN A 161 17.64 7.81 13.60
C GLN A 161 18.50 9.02 13.20
N GLY A 162 17.86 10.03 12.60
CA GLY A 162 18.54 11.23 12.09
C GLY A 162 19.20 11.04 10.72
N TYR A 163 19.21 9.83 10.15
CA TYR A 163 19.63 9.58 8.77
C TYR A 163 18.44 9.70 7.83
N PHE A 164 18.42 10.73 7.00
CA PHE A 164 17.39 10.98 6.00
C PHE A 164 17.91 10.69 4.60
N VAL A 165 17.01 10.32 3.70
CA VAL A 165 17.30 10.12 2.28
C VAL A 165 16.45 11.08 1.45
N LEU A 166 16.99 11.56 0.34
CA LEU A 166 16.24 12.17 -0.75
C LEU A 166 16.96 11.91 -2.07
N ALA A 167 16.56 10.83 -2.76
CA ALA A 167 17.26 10.32 -3.94
C ALA A 167 16.32 9.59 -4.91
N GLY A 168 16.88 9.08 -6.03
CA GLY A 168 16.14 8.26 -6.99
C GLY A 168 15.04 9.03 -7.70
N MET A 169 15.36 10.20 -8.27
CA MET A 169 14.36 11.13 -8.81
C MET A 169 13.75 10.70 -10.16
N ASN A 170 14.10 9.53 -10.70
CA ASN A 170 13.56 8.97 -11.94
C ASN A 170 13.63 9.94 -13.12
N SER A 171 14.77 10.62 -13.30
CA SER A 171 14.99 11.65 -14.35
C SER A 171 14.04 12.87 -14.27
N ALA A 172 13.31 13.04 -13.17
CA ALA A 172 12.41 14.17 -12.91
C ALA A 172 12.90 15.07 -11.75
N GLY A 173 14.20 15.01 -11.42
CA GLY A 173 14.77 15.69 -10.24
C GLY A 173 14.60 17.21 -10.23
N LEU A 174 14.71 17.87 -11.39
CA LEU A 174 14.48 19.31 -11.50
C LEU A 174 13.02 19.68 -11.22
N SER A 175 12.07 18.87 -11.69
CA SER A 175 10.64 19.09 -11.48
C SER A 175 10.21 18.82 -10.04
N PHE A 176 10.77 17.79 -9.40
CA PHE A 176 10.41 17.40 -8.03
C PHE A 176 11.19 18.14 -6.95
N GLY A 177 12.37 18.69 -7.25
CA GLY A 177 13.32 19.18 -6.25
C GLY A 177 12.76 20.18 -5.25
N GLY A 178 11.97 21.16 -5.72
CA GLY A 178 11.36 22.17 -4.84
C GLY A 178 10.38 21.58 -3.83
N GLY A 179 9.40 20.81 -4.30
CA GLY A 179 8.40 20.19 -3.43
C GLY A 179 8.99 19.11 -2.52
N ALA A 180 9.86 18.27 -3.07
CA ALA A 180 10.50 17.19 -2.31
C ALA A 180 11.43 17.74 -1.21
N GLY A 181 12.17 18.83 -1.50
CA GLY A 181 12.97 19.53 -0.51
C GLY A 181 12.12 20.14 0.61
N LYS A 182 10.98 20.77 0.27
CA LYS A 182 10.02 21.30 1.26
C LYS A 182 9.53 20.19 2.20
N TYR A 183 9.01 19.09 1.68
CA TYR A 183 8.43 18.02 2.52
C TYR A 183 9.48 17.35 3.40
N LEU A 184 10.71 17.14 2.90
CA LEU A 184 11.78 16.59 3.73
C LEU A 184 12.17 17.55 4.86
N ALA A 185 12.26 18.85 4.57
CA ALA A 185 12.56 19.86 5.58
C ALA A 185 11.48 19.90 6.67
N GLU A 186 10.19 19.88 6.29
CA GLU A 186 9.08 19.77 7.23
C GLU A 186 9.20 18.50 8.07
N TRP A 187 9.50 17.37 7.46
CA TRP A 187 9.68 16.09 8.16
C TRP A 187 10.80 16.15 9.19
N MET A 188 11.94 16.77 8.85
CA MET A 188 13.06 16.92 9.79
C MET A 188 12.75 17.89 10.94
N VAL A 189 12.00 18.95 10.69
CA VAL A 189 11.72 20.00 11.68
C VAL A 189 10.54 19.63 12.59
N HIS A 190 9.47 19.08 12.01
CA HIS A 190 8.21 18.79 12.71
C HIS A 190 8.03 17.31 13.05
N GLY A 191 8.84 16.42 12.47
CA GLY A 191 8.67 14.97 12.60
C GLY A 191 7.68 14.37 11.60
N TYR A 192 6.92 15.21 10.87
CA TYR A 192 5.96 14.81 9.85
C TYR A 192 5.87 15.84 8.72
N PRO A 193 5.60 15.42 7.48
CA PRO A 193 5.34 16.31 6.35
C PRO A 193 3.89 16.85 6.37
N SER A 194 3.66 18.01 5.74
CA SER A 194 2.32 18.62 5.64
C SER A 194 1.34 17.84 4.75
N GLU A 195 1.84 17.00 3.86
CA GLU A 195 1.05 16.15 2.96
C GLU A 195 1.46 14.68 3.09
N SER A 196 0.57 13.77 2.69
CA SER A 196 0.89 12.34 2.74
C SER A 196 1.89 11.97 1.64
N VAL A 197 3.12 11.66 2.05
CA VAL A 197 4.22 11.23 1.17
C VAL A 197 4.54 9.75 1.30
N TRP A 198 3.59 8.93 1.77
CA TRP A 198 3.79 7.49 1.99
C TRP A 198 4.34 6.76 0.75
N GLU A 199 3.83 7.10 -0.44
CA GLU A 199 4.31 6.50 -1.69
C GLU A 199 5.77 6.84 -2.02
N LEU A 200 6.34 7.85 -1.36
CA LEU A 200 7.72 8.31 -1.50
C LEU A 200 8.60 7.88 -0.31
N ASP A 201 8.01 7.38 0.78
CA ASP A 201 8.75 6.97 1.99
C ASP A 201 9.71 5.81 1.66
N LEU A 202 10.95 5.91 2.14
CA LEU A 202 11.96 4.86 2.09
C LEU A 202 11.46 3.55 2.71
N LYS A 203 10.63 3.62 3.76
CA LYS A 203 10.09 2.48 4.51
C LYS A 203 9.04 1.66 3.74
N ARG A 204 8.67 2.04 2.52
CA ARG A 204 7.84 1.19 1.64
C ARG A 204 8.61 0.00 1.07
N PHE A 205 9.94 0.07 1.05
CA PHE A 205 10.81 -0.99 0.56
C PHE A 205 11.38 -1.83 1.71
N GLY A 206 11.52 -3.13 1.45
CA GLY A 206 12.24 -4.06 2.30
C GLY A 206 13.69 -4.24 1.86
N ALA A 207 14.46 -5.02 2.62
CA ALA A 207 15.86 -5.29 2.30
C ALA A 207 16.05 -6.01 0.95
N LEU A 208 15.10 -6.85 0.55
CA LEU A 208 15.18 -7.66 -0.67
C LEU A 208 15.17 -6.80 -1.95
N GLN A 209 14.42 -5.69 -1.93
CA GLN A 209 14.31 -4.78 -3.08
C GLN A 209 15.60 -3.97 -3.35
N SER A 210 16.60 -4.04 -2.46
CA SER A 210 17.89 -3.37 -2.64
C SER A 210 19.00 -4.27 -3.18
N SER A 211 18.69 -5.51 -3.53
CA SER A 211 19.64 -6.39 -4.24
C SER A 211 20.04 -5.77 -5.58
N ARG A 212 21.34 -5.72 -5.87
CA ARG A 212 21.86 -5.17 -7.14
C ARG A 212 21.28 -5.86 -8.36
N THR A 213 21.14 -7.19 -8.32
CA THR A 213 20.56 -7.96 -9.42
C THR A 213 19.08 -7.63 -9.62
N PHE A 214 18.33 -7.51 -8.52
CA PHE A 214 16.93 -7.10 -8.57
C PHE A 214 16.80 -5.71 -9.19
N LEU A 215 17.58 -4.75 -8.69
CA LEU A 215 17.58 -3.37 -9.14
C LEU A 215 17.95 -3.24 -10.63
N ARG A 216 18.98 -3.97 -11.07
CA ARG A 216 19.40 -4.02 -12.48
C ARG A 216 18.30 -4.55 -13.39
N HIS A 217 17.63 -5.63 -13.00
CA HIS A 217 16.54 -6.19 -13.81
C HIS A 217 15.30 -5.30 -13.79
N ARG A 218 14.97 -4.74 -12.63
CA ARG A 218 13.84 -3.84 -12.47
C ARG A 218 14.00 -2.56 -13.26
N VAL A 219 15.19 -1.94 -13.27
CA VAL A 219 15.42 -0.71 -14.04
C VAL A 219 15.16 -0.90 -15.53
N MET A 220 15.45 -2.10 -16.05
CA MET A 220 15.18 -2.42 -17.45
C MET A 220 13.69 -2.42 -17.80
N GLU A 221 12.84 -2.63 -16.80
CA GLU A 221 11.39 -2.58 -16.93
C GLU A 221 10.83 -1.19 -16.61
N VAL A 222 11.28 -0.54 -15.52
CA VAL A 222 10.70 0.75 -15.08
C VAL A 222 10.99 1.91 -16.01
N MET A 223 12.18 1.99 -16.63
CA MET A 223 12.52 3.11 -17.49
C MET A 223 11.58 3.20 -18.72
N PRO A 224 11.36 2.12 -19.50
CA PRO A 224 10.37 2.12 -20.58
C PRO A 224 8.96 2.51 -20.16
N LEU A 225 8.58 2.19 -18.91
CA LEU A 225 7.24 2.41 -18.38
C LEU A 225 6.95 3.88 -18.03
N LEU A 226 7.93 4.78 -18.09
CA LEU A 226 7.69 6.21 -17.91
C LEU A 226 6.77 6.78 -19.00
N TYR A 227 6.79 6.20 -20.20
CA TYR A 227 6.01 6.65 -21.36
C TYR A 227 4.93 5.65 -21.81
N ASP A 228 4.82 4.49 -21.16
CA ASP A 228 3.77 3.53 -21.44
C ASP A 228 2.46 3.86 -20.70
N LEU A 229 1.34 3.67 -21.40
CA LEU A 229 0.01 3.76 -20.79
C LEU A 229 -0.21 2.60 -19.82
N LYS A 230 -0.18 2.92 -18.52
CA LYS A 230 -0.43 1.97 -17.45
C LYS A 230 -1.93 1.82 -17.23
N VAL A 231 -2.46 0.68 -17.62
CA VAL A 231 -3.83 0.30 -17.23
C VAL A 231 -3.87 -0.08 -15.74
N PRO A 232 -5.03 0.06 -15.09
CA PRO A 232 -5.22 -0.30 -13.70
C PRO A 232 -4.85 -1.76 -13.42
N ARG A 233 -4.31 -2.00 -12.23
CA ARG A 233 -3.91 -3.34 -11.75
C ARG A 233 -2.90 -4.07 -12.64
N TRP A 234 -2.09 -3.30 -13.35
CA TRP A 234 -0.85 -3.77 -13.95
C TRP A 234 0.14 -4.22 -12.87
N ASP A 235 0.89 -5.28 -13.18
CA ASP A 235 1.96 -5.78 -12.32
C ASP A 235 3.28 -5.83 -13.09
N PHE A 236 4.31 -5.52 -12.32
CA PHE A 236 5.70 -5.76 -12.64
C PHE A 236 5.98 -7.23 -13.05
N GLN A 237 6.82 -7.42 -14.06
CA GLN A 237 7.18 -8.73 -14.61
C GLN A 237 8.57 -9.19 -14.16
N THR A 238 9.50 -8.27 -13.91
CA THR A 238 10.80 -8.60 -13.33
C THR A 238 10.73 -8.71 -11.80
N GLY A 239 11.74 -9.32 -11.16
CA GLY A 239 11.85 -9.34 -9.69
C GLY A 239 10.69 -10.04 -8.97
N ARG A 240 10.10 -11.07 -9.60
CA ARG A 240 8.97 -11.87 -9.08
C ARG A 240 9.44 -13.09 -8.30
N GLN A 241 8.51 -13.69 -7.56
CA GLN A 241 8.72 -14.93 -6.80
C GLN A 241 9.86 -14.85 -5.76
N LEU A 242 10.08 -13.65 -5.20
CA LEU A 242 11.11 -13.46 -4.15
C LEU A 242 10.67 -14.03 -2.80
N ARG A 243 9.38 -13.89 -2.48
CA ARG A 243 8.74 -14.45 -1.29
C ARG A 243 7.47 -15.16 -1.73
N THR A 244 7.35 -16.43 -1.39
CA THR A 244 6.19 -17.24 -1.71
C THR A 244 5.70 -17.92 -0.45
N SER A 245 4.39 -18.17 -0.35
CA SER A 245 3.87 -19.08 0.66
C SER A 245 4.22 -20.52 0.26
N PRO A 246 4.23 -21.49 1.20
CA PRO A 246 4.36 -22.91 0.86
C PRO A 246 3.28 -23.44 -0.10
N LEU A 247 2.21 -22.67 -0.32
CA LEU A 247 1.11 -23.04 -1.19
C LEU A 247 1.30 -22.57 -2.64
N TYR A 248 2.34 -21.80 -2.94
CA TYR A 248 2.53 -21.16 -4.25
C TYR A 248 2.37 -22.12 -5.43
N ASP A 249 3.17 -23.18 -5.50
CA ASP A 249 3.11 -24.15 -6.61
C ASP A 249 1.74 -24.83 -6.72
N ARG A 250 1.08 -25.05 -5.57
CA ARG A 250 -0.22 -25.72 -5.52
C ARG A 250 -1.35 -24.81 -5.99
N LEU A 251 -1.32 -23.53 -5.60
CA LEU A 251 -2.29 -22.53 -6.04
C LEU A 251 -2.08 -22.17 -7.51
N ASP A 252 -0.82 -22.13 -7.96
CA ASP A 252 -0.47 -21.90 -9.37
C ASP A 252 -1.03 -23.01 -10.27
N ALA A 253 -0.83 -24.27 -9.88
CA ALA A 253 -1.42 -25.43 -10.55
C ALA A 253 -2.96 -25.44 -10.55
N GLN A 254 -3.59 -24.69 -9.64
CA GLN A 254 -5.05 -24.50 -9.55
C GLN A 254 -5.54 -23.24 -10.27
N GLY A 255 -4.69 -22.60 -11.08
CA GLY A 255 -5.06 -21.48 -11.93
C GLY A 255 -4.93 -20.10 -11.28
N ALA A 256 -4.23 -19.98 -10.14
CA ALA A 256 -3.98 -18.67 -9.53
C ALA A 256 -3.29 -17.72 -10.51
N ARG A 257 -3.78 -16.48 -10.60
CA ARG A 257 -3.05 -15.36 -11.24
C ARG A 257 -2.45 -14.49 -10.17
N TRP A 258 -1.19 -14.10 -10.32
CA TRP A 258 -0.43 -13.51 -9.22
C TRP A 258 -0.25 -12.00 -9.34
N MET A 259 -0.37 -11.30 -8.23
CA MET A 259 0.15 -9.94 -8.04
C MET A 259 1.28 -9.95 -7.02
N GLU A 260 2.18 -8.98 -7.12
CA GLU A 260 3.30 -8.85 -6.19
C GLU A 260 3.03 -7.75 -5.16
N LYS A 261 3.39 -8.01 -3.90
CA LYS A 261 3.42 -6.97 -2.88
C LYS A 261 4.50 -7.22 -1.82
N HIS A 262 5.43 -6.27 -1.67
CA HIS A 262 6.54 -6.34 -0.72
C HIS A 262 7.36 -7.64 -0.81
N GLY A 263 7.61 -8.07 -2.05
CA GLY A 263 8.28 -9.30 -2.46
C GLY A 263 7.37 -10.53 -2.51
N PHE A 264 6.15 -10.46 -1.95
CA PHE A 264 5.24 -11.61 -1.88
C PHE A 264 4.37 -11.76 -3.11
N GLU A 265 4.27 -13.00 -3.59
CA GLU A 265 3.25 -13.40 -4.55
C GLU A 265 1.89 -13.61 -3.86
N ARG A 266 0.86 -12.96 -4.36
CA ARG A 266 -0.52 -12.99 -3.83
C ARG A 266 -1.50 -13.37 -4.95
N PRO A 267 -2.39 -14.36 -4.75
CA PRO A 267 -3.40 -14.71 -5.75
C PRO A 267 -4.40 -13.57 -5.95
N LYS A 268 -4.52 -13.03 -7.16
CA LYS A 268 -5.53 -12.04 -7.55
C LYS A 268 -6.93 -12.66 -7.61
N TYR A 269 -7.00 -13.76 -8.34
CA TYR A 269 -8.18 -14.59 -8.63
C TYR A 269 -7.70 -15.94 -9.19
N PHE A 270 -8.60 -16.91 -9.31
CA PHE A 270 -8.33 -18.27 -9.79
C PHE A 270 -9.06 -18.50 -11.12
N VAL A 271 -8.30 -18.80 -12.18
CA VAL A 271 -8.89 -19.05 -13.49
C VAL A 271 -9.43 -20.48 -13.59
N PRO A 272 -10.71 -20.65 -13.97
CA PRO A 272 -11.28 -21.97 -14.24
C PRO A 272 -10.56 -22.70 -15.40
N PRO A 273 -10.47 -24.04 -15.38
CA PRO A 273 -9.75 -24.81 -16.42
C PRO A 273 -10.28 -24.65 -17.85
N ASP A 274 -11.51 -24.17 -18.02
CA ASP A 274 -12.20 -23.99 -19.30
C ASP A 274 -11.96 -22.61 -19.94
N LYS A 275 -11.27 -21.68 -19.26
CA LYS A 275 -10.94 -20.35 -19.79
C LYS A 275 -9.51 -20.28 -20.34
N ASP A 276 -9.33 -19.49 -21.41
CA ASP A 276 -8.01 -19.21 -21.98
C ASP A 276 -7.20 -18.27 -21.08
N LEU A 277 -6.11 -18.78 -20.52
CA LEU A 277 -5.19 -18.05 -19.64
C LEU A 277 -4.45 -16.93 -20.36
N LEU A 278 -4.03 -17.16 -21.61
CA LEU A 278 -3.20 -16.20 -22.35
C LEU A 278 -4.00 -14.95 -22.71
N ALA A 279 -5.27 -15.13 -23.10
CA ALA A 279 -6.17 -14.02 -23.39
C ALA A 279 -6.36 -13.10 -22.17
N LEU A 280 -6.56 -13.68 -20.98
CA LEU A 280 -6.74 -12.92 -19.73
C LEU A 280 -5.49 -12.14 -19.32
N GLU A 281 -4.29 -12.68 -19.56
CA GLU A 281 -3.02 -12.01 -19.23
C GLU A 281 -2.70 -10.84 -20.17
N GLN A 282 -3.17 -10.90 -21.42
CA GLN A 282 -2.95 -9.85 -22.41
C GLN A 282 -3.96 -8.72 -22.31
N SER A 283 -5.07 -8.93 -21.61
CA SER A 283 -6.13 -7.93 -21.44
C SER A 283 -5.64 -6.69 -20.71
N LYS A 284 -5.79 -5.54 -21.36
CA LYS A 284 -5.47 -4.21 -20.82
C LYS A 284 -6.62 -3.28 -21.10
N THR A 285 -7.38 -2.92 -20.06
CA THR A 285 -8.57 -2.10 -20.19
C THR A 285 -8.77 -1.17 -19.00
N PHE A 286 -9.40 -0.03 -19.25
CA PHE A 286 -9.96 0.87 -18.23
C PHE A 286 -11.46 0.63 -18.00
N TYR A 287 -12.10 -0.18 -18.85
CA TYR A 287 -13.50 -0.60 -18.75
C TYR A 287 -13.63 -1.86 -17.90
N LYS A 288 -14.78 -2.53 -18.00
CA LYS A 288 -15.03 -3.84 -17.40
C LYS A 288 -13.89 -4.81 -17.71
N PRO A 289 -13.23 -5.35 -16.67
CA PRO A 289 -12.12 -6.26 -16.86
C PRO A 289 -12.58 -7.68 -17.17
N ASP A 290 -11.80 -8.43 -17.94
CA ASP A 290 -12.15 -9.80 -18.36
C ASP A 290 -12.22 -10.82 -17.20
N TRP A 291 -11.63 -10.48 -16.05
CA TRP A 291 -11.73 -11.27 -14.82
C TRP A 291 -13.01 -11.02 -14.02
N PHE A 292 -13.91 -10.13 -14.47
CA PHE A 292 -15.13 -9.73 -13.75
C PHE A 292 -15.96 -10.93 -13.29
N ASP A 293 -16.39 -11.80 -14.22
CA ASP A 293 -17.25 -12.95 -13.90
C ASP A 293 -16.53 -13.98 -13.00
N ILE A 294 -15.20 -14.06 -13.12
CA ILE A 294 -14.39 -14.95 -12.29
C ILE A 294 -14.46 -14.47 -10.84
N VAL A 295 -14.21 -13.18 -10.62
CA VAL A 295 -14.26 -12.57 -9.29
C VAL A 295 -15.70 -12.55 -8.74
N GLU A 296 -16.71 -12.37 -9.58
CA GLU A 296 -18.12 -12.54 -9.19
C GLU A 296 -18.35 -13.92 -8.57
N SER A 297 -17.89 -14.97 -9.25
CA SER A 297 -18.05 -16.35 -8.77
C SER A 297 -17.34 -16.61 -7.43
N GLU A 298 -16.17 -16.01 -7.22
CA GLU A 298 -15.42 -16.08 -5.95
C GLU A 298 -16.16 -15.32 -4.83
N VAL A 299 -16.66 -14.12 -5.11
CA VAL A 299 -17.43 -13.31 -4.14
C VAL A 299 -18.72 -14.02 -3.74
N LYS A 300 -19.43 -14.60 -4.71
CA LYS A 300 -20.63 -15.40 -4.46
C LYS A 300 -20.31 -16.61 -3.58
N CYS A 301 -19.24 -17.33 -3.88
CA CYS A 301 -18.81 -18.47 -3.06
C CYS A 301 -18.46 -18.05 -1.62
N CYS A 302 -17.76 -16.92 -1.44
CA CYS A 302 -17.47 -16.36 -0.12
C CYS A 302 -18.74 -16.06 0.70
N LYS A 303 -19.87 -15.74 0.06
CA LYS A 303 -21.13 -15.37 0.72
C LYS A 303 -22.06 -16.57 0.95
N GLU A 304 -22.06 -17.53 0.03
CA GLU A 304 -23.03 -18.64 0.02
C GLU A 304 -22.46 -19.97 0.52
N ALA A 305 -21.14 -20.15 0.46
CA ALA A 305 -20.47 -21.42 0.75
C ALA A 305 -19.26 -21.21 1.69
N VAL A 306 -18.05 -21.55 1.22
CA VAL A 306 -16.80 -21.34 1.95
C VAL A 306 -15.65 -21.19 0.95
N CYS A 307 -14.73 -20.26 1.23
CA CYS A 307 -13.52 -20.05 0.46
C CYS A 307 -12.28 -20.03 1.34
N VAL A 308 -11.13 -20.30 0.73
CA VAL A 308 -9.81 -20.09 1.32
C VAL A 308 -9.09 -19.00 0.53
N ILE A 309 -8.61 -17.97 1.23
CA ILE A 309 -7.72 -16.94 0.66
C ILE A 309 -6.36 -17.06 1.33
N ASP A 310 -5.30 -17.19 0.54
CA ASP A 310 -3.94 -17.13 1.04
C ASP A 310 -3.57 -15.69 1.40
N MET A 311 -3.47 -15.44 2.70
CA MET A 311 -3.11 -14.15 3.29
C MET A 311 -1.74 -14.19 3.98
N SER A 312 -0.89 -15.14 3.60
CA SER A 312 0.45 -15.33 4.19
C SER A 312 1.35 -14.10 4.08
N SER A 313 1.09 -13.20 3.15
CA SER A 313 1.85 -11.95 3.00
C SER A 313 1.65 -10.94 4.14
N PHE A 314 0.62 -11.09 4.99
CA PHE A 314 0.35 -10.15 6.08
C PHE A 314 1.54 -10.08 7.03
N THR A 315 1.84 -8.90 7.54
CA THR A 315 2.92 -8.67 8.52
C THR A 315 2.51 -9.25 9.86
N LYS A 316 3.43 -9.97 10.51
CA LYS A 316 3.18 -10.65 11.79
C LYS A 316 4.34 -10.37 12.74
N PHE A 317 4.03 -9.80 13.89
CA PHE A 317 5.00 -9.58 14.95
C PHE A 317 4.63 -10.37 16.21
N GLU A 318 5.62 -10.99 16.83
CA GLU A 318 5.51 -11.51 18.19
C GLU A 318 6.11 -10.49 19.14
N ILE A 319 5.32 -10.10 20.14
CA ILE A 319 5.74 -9.20 21.21
C ILE A 319 5.70 -10.03 22.49
N THR A 320 6.87 -10.33 23.02
CA THR A 320 7.02 -11.13 24.24
C THR A 320 7.72 -10.33 25.32
N SER A 321 7.51 -10.71 26.58
CA SER A 321 8.20 -10.06 27.69
C SER A 321 8.71 -11.02 28.75
N THR A 322 9.86 -10.69 29.31
CA THR A 322 10.42 -11.32 30.51
C THR A 322 9.75 -10.81 31.79
N GLY A 323 9.22 -9.57 31.77
CA GLY A 323 8.53 -8.92 32.89
C GLY A 323 7.02 -8.82 32.71
N ASP A 324 6.33 -8.24 33.69
CA ASP A 324 4.86 -8.06 33.68
C ASP A 324 4.42 -6.67 33.15
N GLN A 325 5.39 -5.83 32.78
CA GLN A 325 5.22 -4.46 32.26
C GLN A 325 4.84 -4.38 30.77
N ALA A 326 4.72 -5.52 30.10
CA ALA A 326 4.39 -5.58 28.67
C ALA A 326 3.07 -4.86 28.34
N LEU A 327 2.04 -5.13 29.13
CA LEU A 327 0.72 -4.56 28.90
C LEU A 327 0.75 -3.04 29.02
N GLU A 328 1.40 -2.48 30.04
CA GLU A 328 1.47 -1.04 30.26
C GLU A 328 2.14 -0.31 29.07
N ILE A 329 3.27 -0.85 28.60
CA ILE A 329 3.97 -0.29 27.44
C ILE A 329 3.09 -0.38 26.18
N LEU A 330 2.44 -1.52 25.94
CA LEU A 330 1.57 -1.67 24.78
C LEU A 330 0.34 -0.78 24.86
N GLN A 331 -0.23 -0.56 26.05
CA GLN A 331 -1.30 0.41 26.22
C GLN A 331 -0.86 1.83 25.84
N TYR A 332 0.39 2.21 26.09
CA TYR A 332 0.88 3.53 25.66
C TYR A 332 1.06 3.62 24.13
N LEU A 333 1.47 2.53 23.48
CA LEU A 333 1.74 2.49 22.05
C LEU A 333 0.47 2.38 21.18
N PHE A 334 -0.58 1.75 21.69
CA PHE A 334 -1.79 1.43 20.94
C PHE A 334 -3.01 2.22 21.44
N SER A 335 -3.86 2.68 20.52
CA SER A 335 -4.98 3.58 20.83
C SER A 335 -6.21 2.90 21.45
N ASN A 336 -6.37 1.58 21.32
CA ASN A 336 -7.43 0.82 21.97
C ASN A 336 -6.98 0.20 23.30
N ASP A 337 -7.91 -0.43 24.01
CA ASP A 337 -7.66 -1.14 25.26
C ASP A 337 -7.30 -2.61 25.01
N LEU A 338 -6.08 -2.97 25.37
CA LEU A 338 -5.47 -4.30 25.28
C LEU A 338 -5.58 -5.07 26.60
N ASP A 339 -6.09 -4.48 27.69
CA ASP A 339 -6.34 -5.20 28.94
C ASP A 339 -7.62 -6.05 28.87
N VAL A 340 -7.70 -6.86 27.83
CA VAL A 340 -8.78 -7.82 27.59
C VAL A 340 -8.39 -9.21 28.08
N PRO A 341 -9.33 -10.12 28.38
CA PRO A 341 -8.97 -11.47 28.80
C PRO A 341 -8.09 -12.18 27.76
N VAL A 342 -7.19 -13.05 28.24
CA VAL A 342 -6.34 -13.88 27.36
C VAL A 342 -7.20 -14.63 26.35
N GLY A 343 -6.74 -14.65 25.11
CA GLY A 343 -7.46 -15.17 23.95
C GLY A 343 -8.21 -14.10 23.17
N HIS A 344 -8.41 -12.88 23.66
CA HIS A 344 -9.12 -11.86 22.89
C HIS A 344 -8.20 -11.12 21.91
N ILE A 345 -8.80 -10.67 20.82
CA ILE A 345 -8.20 -9.89 19.74
C ILE A 345 -8.77 -8.48 19.81
N VAL A 346 -7.89 -7.48 19.73
CA VAL A 346 -8.26 -6.08 19.76
C VAL A 346 -7.85 -5.44 18.44
N HIS A 347 -8.81 -4.84 17.74
CA HIS A 347 -8.53 -3.94 16.63
C HIS A 347 -8.09 -2.59 17.18
N THR A 348 -6.92 -2.13 16.78
CA THR A 348 -6.29 -0.94 17.34
C THR A 348 -5.44 -0.23 16.29
N GLY A 349 -5.10 1.03 16.55
CA GLY A 349 -4.17 1.79 15.72
C GLY A 349 -2.93 2.19 16.49
N MET A 350 -1.78 2.20 15.81
CA MET A 350 -0.61 2.98 16.21
C MET A 350 -0.79 4.37 15.59
N LEU A 351 -0.76 5.40 16.43
CA LEU A 351 -1.00 6.77 16.00
C LEU A 351 0.25 7.62 16.18
N ASN A 352 0.38 8.69 15.41
CA ASN A 352 1.34 9.75 15.68
C ASN A 352 0.79 10.77 16.68
N GLU A 353 1.62 11.75 17.05
CA GLU A 353 1.25 12.82 17.98
C GLU A 353 0.06 13.66 17.49
N GLY A 354 -0.13 13.78 16.17
CA GLY A 354 -1.30 14.41 15.56
C GLY A 354 -2.57 13.54 15.55
N GLY A 355 -2.51 12.32 16.09
CA GLY A 355 -3.64 11.38 16.12
C GLY A 355 -3.91 10.66 14.79
N GLY A 356 -3.04 10.82 13.79
CA GLY A 356 -3.15 10.15 12.50
C GLY A 356 -2.60 8.71 12.55
N TYR A 357 -3.10 7.83 11.67
CA TYR A 357 -2.69 6.42 11.64
C TYR A 357 -1.29 6.22 11.07
N GLU A 358 -0.37 5.74 11.89
CA GLU A 358 0.89 5.12 11.44
C GLU A 358 0.66 3.66 11.04
N ASN A 359 -0.28 2.97 11.70
CA ASN A 359 -0.65 1.60 11.37
C ASN A 359 -2.07 1.26 11.89
N ASP A 360 -2.87 0.56 11.08
CA ASP A 360 -4.18 -0.03 11.46
C ASP A 360 -3.97 -1.55 11.59
N CYS A 361 -4.07 -2.09 12.80
CA CYS A 361 -3.67 -3.46 13.11
C CYS A 361 -4.61 -4.18 14.09
N SER A 362 -4.30 -5.45 14.31
CA SER A 362 -4.99 -6.29 15.30
C SER A 362 -3.97 -6.94 16.22
N ILE A 363 -4.27 -6.96 17.52
CA ILE A 363 -3.42 -7.58 18.54
C ILE A 363 -4.19 -8.68 19.24
N ALA A 364 -3.69 -9.90 19.19
CA ALA A 364 -4.18 -11.03 19.98
C ALA A 364 -3.38 -11.14 21.28
N ARG A 365 -4.06 -11.12 22.43
CA ARG A 365 -3.43 -11.36 23.74
C ARG A 365 -3.31 -12.87 23.99
N LEU A 366 -2.13 -13.44 23.75
CA LEU A 366 -1.93 -14.89 23.83
C LEU A 366 -1.73 -15.38 25.27
N ASN A 367 -1.06 -14.60 26.11
CA ASN A 367 -0.98 -14.80 27.55
C ASN A 367 -0.63 -13.46 28.23
N LYS A 368 -0.29 -13.48 29.53
CA LYS A 368 0.06 -12.27 30.28
C LYS A 368 1.28 -11.51 29.71
N ARG A 369 2.18 -12.21 29.03
CA ARG A 369 3.49 -11.71 28.57
C ARG A 369 3.72 -11.88 27.07
N SER A 370 2.70 -12.29 26.31
CA SER A 370 2.84 -12.58 24.89
C SER A 370 1.63 -12.06 24.12
N PHE A 371 1.93 -11.29 23.08
CA PHE A 371 0.97 -10.68 22.19
C PHE A 371 1.39 -10.98 20.75
N PHE A 372 0.40 -11.18 19.89
CA PHE A 372 0.61 -11.41 18.47
C PHE A 372 -0.07 -10.32 17.67
N MET A 373 0.74 -9.55 16.96
CA MET A 373 0.29 -8.40 16.20
C MET A 373 0.26 -8.72 14.71
N ILE A 374 -0.83 -8.29 14.06
CA ILE A 374 -1.10 -8.51 12.65
C ILE A 374 -1.32 -7.16 11.98
N SER A 375 -0.56 -6.92 10.91
CA SER A 375 -0.59 -5.69 10.13
C SER A 375 -0.65 -5.98 8.62
N PRO A 376 -1.13 -5.05 7.80
CA PRO A 376 -1.08 -5.19 6.35
C PRO A 376 0.36 -5.31 5.82
N THR A 377 0.53 -6.06 4.72
CA THR A 377 1.83 -6.40 4.12
C THR A 377 2.79 -5.22 3.91
N ASP A 378 2.26 -4.06 3.48
CA ASP A 378 3.07 -2.89 3.10
C ASP A 378 3.70 -2.18 4.29
N GLN A 379 3.21 -2.47 5.48
CA GLN A 379 3.59 -1.78 6.71
C GLN A 379 4.68 -2.51 7.47
N GLN A 380 5.24 -3.61 6.93
CA GLN A 380 6.26 -4.41 7.62
C GLN A 380 7.42 -3.56 8.15
N VAL A 381 8.07 -2.79 7.27
CA VAL A 381 9.23 -1.97 7.66
C VAL A 381 8.81 -0.71 8.43
N HIS A 382 7.72 -0.06 8.01
CA HIS A 382 7.21 1.14 8.66
C HIS A 382 6.80 0.89 10.11
N CYS A 383 5.99 -0.14 10.35
CA CYS A 383 5.55 -0.55 11.68
C CYS A 383 6.73 -0.99 12.56
N TRP A 384 7.68 -1.74 12.00
CA TRP A 384 8.88 -2.14 12.74
C TRP A 384 9.69 -0.92 13.21
N ALA A 385 9.94 0.04 12.31
CA ALA A 385 10.67 1.26 12.62
C ALA A 385 9.96 2.09 13.68
N TRP A 386 8.63 2.26 13.56
CA TRP A 386 7.84 2.99 14.55
C TRP A 386 7.90 2.32 15.92
N LEU A 387 7.69 1.00 16.01
CA LEU A 387 7.75 0.28 17.30
C LEU A 387 9.13 0.41 17.93
N LYS A 388 10.20 0.23 17.16
CA LYS A 388 11.58 0.37 17.67
C LYS A 388 11.88 1.78 18.17
N LYS A 389 11.32 2.81 17.53
CA LYS A 389 11.49 4.21 17.92
C LYS A 389 10.78 4.55 19.23
N HIS A 390 9.58 4.02 19.44
CA HIS A 390 8.73 4.38 20.58
C HIS A 390 8.81 3.40 21.76
N MET A 391 9.35 2.19 21.57
CA MET A 391 9.61 1.28 22.68
C MET A 391 10.77 1.76 23.55
N PRO A 392 10.68 1.65 24.90
CA PRO A 392 11.80 1.98 25.77
C PRO A 392 13.01 1.10 25.50
N ARG A 393 14.21 1.71 25.45
CA ARG A 393 15.48 1.00 25.19
C ARG A 393 15.79 -0.07 26.24
N ASP A 394 15.45 0.19 27.50
CA ASP A 394 15.66 -0.71 28.63
C ASP A 394 14.37 -1.48 28.99
N SER A 395 13.55 -1.83 28.00
CA SER A 395 12.34 -2.64 28.24
C SER A 395 12.63 -4.13 28.22
N ASP A 396 11.88 -4.88 29.04
CA ASP A 396 11.79 -6.34 28.98
C ASP A 396 11.03 -6.85 27.74
N LEU A 397 10.73 -5.99 26.76
CA LEU A 397 9.97 -6.34 25.57
C LEU A 397 10.90 -6.82 24.46
N LEU A 398 10.63 -8.02 23.96
CA LEU A 398 11.22 -8.56 22.75
C LEU A 398 10.20 -8.49 21.62
N LEU A 399 10.56 -7.77 20.56
CA LEU A 399 9.83 -7.69 19.30
C LEU A 399 10.53 -8.56 18.25
N GLU A 400 9.81 -9.52 17.68
CA GLU A 400 10.31 -10.38 16.60
C GLU A 400 9.39 -10.31 15.36
N ASP A 401 9.98 -10.19 14.18
CA ASP A 401 9.30 -10.38 12.91
C ASP A 401 9.19 -11.87 12.56
N VAL A 402 7.98 -12.38 12.71
CA VAL A 402 7.62 -13.78 12.46
C VAL A 402 6.80 -13.94 11.20
N THR A 403 6.77 -12.93 10.32
CA THR A 403 6.01 -12.94 9.07
C THR A 403 6.28 -14.18 8.23
N TRP A 404 7.54 -14.65 8.22
CA TRP A 404 8.03 -15.82 7.49
C TRP A 404 7.79 -17.16 8.21
N LYS A 405 7.50 -17.16 9.52
CA LYS A 405 7.27 -18.39 10.30
C LYS A 405 5.87 -18.98 10.07
N TYR A 406 4.91 -18.15 9.65
CA TYR A 406 3.49 -18.52 9.56
C TYR A 406 2.93 -18.33 8.14
N THR A 407 2.27 -19.38 7.64
CA THR A 407 1.28 -19.30 6.57
C THR A 407 -0.04 -18.81 7.18
N ALA A 408 -0.72 -17.89 6.52
CA ALA A 408 -2.00 -17.36 7.01
C ALA A 408 -3.12 -17.65 6.00
N LEU A 409 -4.13 -18.41 6.41
CA LEU A 409 -5.29 -18.74 5.58
C LEU A 409 -6.53 -18.07 6.13
N ASN A 410 -7.23 -17.34 5.28
CA ASN A 410 -8.54 -16.79 5.61
C ASN A 410 -9.61 -17.76 5.10
N LEU A 411 -10.22 -18.50 6.02
CA LEU A 411 -11.34 -19.39 5.77
C LEU A 411 -12.63 -18.60 5.93
N ILE A 412 -13.24 -18.22 4.82
CA ILE A 412 -14.34 -17.26 4.77
C ILE A 412 -15.61 -17.91 4.24
N GLY A 413 -16.75 -17.58 4.84
CA GLY A 413 -18.09 -17.93 4.37
C GLY A 413 -18.94 -18.61 5.43
N PRO A 414 -20.26 -18.69 5.22
CA PRO A 414 -21.19 -19.25 6.20
C PRO A 414 -20.90 -20.71 6.58
N ARG A 415 -20.25 -21.48 5.70
CA ARG A 415 -19.89 -22.88 5.96
C ARG A 415 -18.48 -23.06 6.57
N ALA A 416 -17.77 -21.97 6.88
CA ALA A 416 -16.42 -22.04 7.47
C ALA A 416 -16.41 -22.74 8.83
N VAL A 417 -17.45 -22.54 9.65
CA VAL A 417 -17.62 -23.21 10.95
C VAL A 417 -17.72 -24.72 10.76
N ASP A 418 -18.54 -25.17 9.81
CA ASP A 418 -18.75 -26.61 9.56
C ASP A 418 -17.44 -27.31 9.16
N VAL A 419 -16.63 -26.66 8.32
CA VAL A 419 -15.32 -27.18 7.91
C VAL A 419 -14.39 -27.33 9.12
N LEU A 420 -14.27 -26.31 9.96
CA LEU A 420 -13.38 -26.37 11.12
C LEU A 420 -13.89 -27.31 12.22
N SER A 421 -15.20 -27.43 12.40
CA SER A 421 -15.80 -28.35 13.38
C SER A 421 -15.52 -29.82 13.08
N GLU A 422 -15.26 -30.17 11.83
CA GLU A 422 -14.87 -31.54 11.46
C GLU A 422 -13.37 -31.78 11.57
N LEU A 423 -12.58 -30.71 11.43
CA LEU A 423 -11.12 -30.77 11.51
C LEU A 423 -10.60 -30.60 12.93
N SER A 424 -11.46 -30.24 13.88
CA SER A 424 -11.08 -30.05 15.27
C SER A 424 -12.13 -30.55 16.24
N TYR A 425 -11.65 -31.12 17.34
CA TYR A 425 -12.48 -31.52 18.47
C TYR A 425 -12.85 -30.36 19.40
N ALA A 426 -12.30 -29.16 19.17
CA ALA A 426 -12.67 -27.98 19.94
C ALA A 426 -14.09 -27.52 19.56
N PRO A 427 -14.99 -27.28 20.54
CA PRO A 427 -16.31 -26.73 20.24
C PRO A 427 -16.18 -25.36 19.57
N MET A 428 -16.85 -25.17 18.44
CA MET A 428 -16.89 -23.91 17.67
C MET A 428 -18.15 -23.10 17.95
N THR A 429 -18.77 -23.27 19.12
CA THR A 429 -19.96 -22.51 19.49
C THR A 429 -19.58 -21.08 19.86
N PRO A 430 -20.50 -20.10 19.74
CA PRO A 430 -20.24 -18.71 20.14
C PRO A 430 -19.69 -18.56 21.57
N ASP A 431 -20.11 -19.44 22.49
CA ASP A 431 -19.62 -19.44 23.88
C ASP A 431 -18.14 -19.85 24.00
N HIS A 432 -17.68 -20.77 23.14
CA HIS A 432 -16.31 -21.27 23.16
C HIS A 432 -15.37 -20.50 22.23
N PHE A 433 -15.94 -19.85 21.22
CA PHE A 433 -15.23 -19.15 20.17
C PHE A 433 -15.95 -17.85 19.78
N PRO A 434 -16.00 -16.86 20.70
CA PRO A 434 -16.67 -15.59 20.44
C PRO A 434 -15.99 -14.80 19.31
N SER A 435 -16.66 -13.75 18.83
CA SER A 435 -16.06 -12.83 17.85
C SER A 435 -14.79 -12.20 18.42
N LEU A 436 -13.78 -12.00 17.56
CA LEU A 436 -12.48 -11.45 17.96
C LEU A 436 -11.79 -12.28 19.06
N PHE A 437 -11.86 -13.59 18.93
CA PHE A 437 -11.18 -14.54 19.81
C PHE A 437 -10.10 -15.31 19.07
N CYS A 438 -9.02 -15.62 19.75
CA CYS A 438 -7.84 -16.34 19.30
C CYS A 438 -7.62 -17.53 20.22
N LYS A 439 -7.49 -18.71 19.62
CA LYS A 439 -7.17 -19.94 20.34
C LYS A 439 -6.14 -20.74 19.58
N GLU A 440 -5.19 -21.30 20.32
CA GLU A 440 -4.29 -22.31 19.78
C GLU A 440 -4.95 -23.68 19.90
N MET A 441 -5.04 -24.40 18.79
CA MET A 441 -5.75 -25.68 18.72
C MET A 441 -5.24 -26.55 17.58
N SER A 442 -5.73 -27.80 17.54
CA SER A 442 -5.45 -28.72 16.46
C SER A 442 -6.40 -28.51 15.28
N VAL A 443 -5.85 -28.59 14.07
CA VAL A 443 -6.62 -28.58 12.81
C VAL A 443 -6.12 -29.72 11.93
N GLY A 444 -6.98 -30.70 11.68
CA GLY A 444 -6.60 -31.98 11.11
C GLY A 444 -5.68 -32.74 12.06
N TYR A 445 -4.48 -33.06 11.60
CA TYR A 445 -3.45 -33.73 12.40
C TYR A 445 -2.37 -32.78 12.94
N ALA A 446 -2.43 -31.49 12.59
CA ALA A 446 -1.45 -30.50 13.04
C ALA A 446 -1.91 -29.84 14.35
N ASN A 447 -0.99 -29.71 15.31
CA ASN A 447 -1.21 -29.00 16.57
C ASN A 447 -0.59 -27.61 16.51
N GLY A 448 -0.94 -26.74 17.46
CA GLY A 448 -0.31 -25.42 17.58
C GLY A 448 -0.80 -24.40 16.54
N ILE A 449 -1.96 -24.62 15.93
CA ILE A 449 -2.52 -23.69 14.95
C ILE A 449 -3.27 -22.58 15.68
N ARG A 450 -2.90 -21.32 15.44
CA ARG A 450 -3.64 -20.18 15.99
C ARG A 450 -4.84 -19.89 15.10
N VAL A 451 -6.02 -20.18 15.61
CA VAL A 451 -7.30 -19.92 14.95
C VAL A 451 -7.87 -18.63 15.54
N MET A 452 -8.29 -17.71 14.68
CA MET A 452 -8.82 -16.41 15.06
C MET A 452 -10.22 -16.18 14.47
N SER A 453 -11.19 -15.81 15.31
CA SER A 453 -12.58 -15.52 14.97
C SER A 453 -12.72 -14.11 14.38
N MET A 454 -12.06 -13.89 13.25
CA MET A 454 -12.11 -12.63 12.52
C MET A 454 -11.83 -12.86 11.04
N THR A 455 -12.32 -11.95 10.21
CA THR A 455 -12.03 -11.90 8.77
C THR A 455 -11.76 -10.46 8.34
N HIS A 456 -11.04 -10.31 7.23
CA HIS A 456 -10.78 -8.99 6.63
C HIS A 456 -11.84 -8.57 5.59
N THR A 457 -12.95 -9.30 5.50
CA THR A 457 -14.04 -9.11 4.53
C THR A 457 -15.37 -8.73 5.16
N GLY A 458 -15.52 -8.92 6.47
CA GLY A 458 -16.78 -8.74 7.19
C GLY A 458 -17.80 -9.87 6.98
N GLU A 459 -17.45 -10.90 6.19
CA GLU A 459 -18.19 -12.15 6.11
C GLU A 459 -17.76 -13.09 7.26
N PRO A 460 -18.60 -14.02 7.73
CA PRO A 460 -18.24 -14.95 8.79
C PRO A 460 -17.07 -15.83 8.38
N GLY A 461 -16.22 -16.22 9.33
CA GLY A 461 -15.04 -17.02 9.03
C GLY A 461 -13.94 -16.90 10.07
N PHE A 462 -12.79 -17.47 9.74
CA PHE A 462 -11.64 -17.58 10.62
C PHE A 462 -10.34 -17.30 9.90
N MET A 463 -9.41 -16.67 10.60
CA MET A 463 -8.01 -16.60 10.20
C MET A 463 -7.23 -17.72 10.87
N LEU A 464 -6.51 -18.52 10.07
CA LEU A 464 -5.66 -19.62 10.51
C LEU A 464 -4.21 -19.22 10.33
N TYR A 465 -3.48 -19.02 11.43
CA TYR A 465 -2.02 -18.83 11.39
C TYR A 465 -1.35 -20.16 11.68
N ILE A 466 -0.75 -20.72 10.63
CA ILE A 466 -0.23 -22.08 10.58
C ILE A 466 1.30 -22.01 10.51
N PRO A 467 2.04 -22.65 11.43
CA PRO A 467 3.48 -22.80 11.29
C PRO A 467 3.83 -23.38 9.93
N ILE A 468 4.85 -22.84 9.28
CA ILE A 468 5.13 -23.08 7.86
C ILE A 468 5.27 -24.58 7.50
N GLU A 469 5.78 -25.39 8.44
CA GLU A 469 5.94 -26.85 8.29
C GLU A 469 4.61 -27.61 8.13
N TYR A 470 3.50 -27.09 8.67
CA TYR A 470 2.17 -27.71 8.59
C TYR A 470 1.29 -27.12 7.48
N ALA A 471 1.76 -26.10 6.76
CA ALA A 471 0.95 -25.33 5.83
C ALA A 471 0.24 -26.19 4.77
N LEU A 472 1.00 -27.04 4.08
CA LEU A 472 0.46 -27.95 3.05
C LEU A 472 -0.51 -28.97 3.64
N HIS A 473 -0.19 -29.51 4.81
CA HIS A 473 -1.05 -30.49 5.50
C HIS A 473 -2.41 -29.88 5.83
N VAL A 474 -2.40 -28.76 6.57
CA VAL A 474 -3.63 -28.08 6.99
C VAL A 474 -4.44 -27.61 5.79
N TYR A 475 -3.79 -27.04 4.76
CA TYR A 475 -4.48 -26.64 3.54
C TYR A 475 -5.20 -27.81 2.86
N ASN A 476 -4.53 -28.96 2.72
CA ASN A 476 -5.12 -30.13 2.07
C ASN A 476 -6.31 -30.69 2.85
N GLU A 477 -6.20 -30.78 4.18
CA GLU A 477 -7.30 -31.23 5.04
C GLU A 477 -8.50 -30.29 4.97
N VAL A 478 -8.26 -28.97 5.04
CA VAL A 478 -9.30 -27.93 4.88
C VAL A 478 -10.00 -28.06 3.53
N MET A 479 -9.24 -28.17 2.45
CA MET A 479 -9.79 -28.30 1.11
C MET A 479 -10.51 -29.62 0.88
N SER A 480 -10.06 -30.72 1.50
CA SER A 480 -10.65 -32.05 1.40
C SER A 480 -12.00 -32.10 2.12
N VAL A 481 -12.05 -31.74 3.41
CA VAL A 481 -13.28 -31.69 4.21
C VAL A 481 -14.26 -30.68 3.64
N GLY A 482 -13.76 -29.54 3.16
CA GLY A 482 -14.57 -28.50 2.56
C GLY A 482 -15.25 -28.86 1.24
N GLN A 483 -14.85 -29.94 0.55
CA GLN A 483 -15.44 -30.31 -0.75
C GLN A 483 -16.96 -30.46 -0.69
N LYS A 484 -17.47 -31.14 0.34
CA LYS A 484 -18.92 -31.34 0.53
C LYS A 484 -19.69 -30.04 0.86
N TYR A 485 -18.96 -28.99 1.26
CA TYR A 485 -19.49 -27.66 1.52
C TYR A 485 -19.26 -26.69 0.35
N GLY A 486 -18.72 -27.18 -0.77
CA GLY A 486 -18.45 -26.37 -1.96
C GLY A 486 -17.22 -25.48 -1.83
N ILE A 487 -16.22 -25.87 -1.04
CA ILE A 487 -15.02 -25.04 -0.81
C ILE A 487 -14.26 -24.73 -2.10
N ARG A 488 -13.79 -23.48 -2.21
CA ARG A 488 -12.94 -23.01 -3.32
C ARG A 488 -11.85 -22.08 -2.83
N ASN A 489 -10.80 -21.90 -3.62
CA ASN A 489 -9.92 -20.76 -3.38
C ASN A 489 -10.55 -19.47 -3.90
N ALA A 490 -10.21 -18.34 -3.28
CA ALA A 490 -10.55 -17.02 -3.75
C ALA A 490 -9.34 -16.10 -3.63
N GLY A 491 -9.28 -15.06 -4.46
CA GLY A 491 -8.15 -14.15 -4.52
C GLY A 491 -8.39 -12.79 -3.86
N TYR A 492 -7.37 -11.94 -3.95
CA TYR A 492 -7.37 -10.58 -3.41
C TYR A 492 -8.38 -9.64 -4.08
N TYR A 493 -8.83 -9.93 -5.29
CA TYR A 493 -9.87 -9.12 -5.95
C TYR A 493 -11.25 -9.35 -5.34
N ALA A 494 -11.58 -10.60 -4.98
CA ALA A 494 -12.79 -10.91 -4.22
C ALA A 494 -12.72 -10.28 -2.82
N LEU A 495 -11.58 -10.42 -2.12
CA LEU A 495 -11.33 -9.75 -0.84
C LEU A 495 -11.54 -8.22 -0.94
N ARG A 496 -11.06 -7.58 -2.01
CA ARG A 496 -11.23 -6.14 -2.24
C ARG A 496 -12.70 -5.77 -2.44
N SER A 497 -13.47 -6.53 -3.22
CA SER A 497 -14.90 -6.25 -3.41
C SER A 497 -15.65 -6.35 -2.08
N LEU A 498 -15.45 -7.45 -1.34
CA LEU A 498 -16.09 -7.69 -0.04
C LEU A 498 -15.77 -6.61 0.99
N ARG A 499 -14.48 -6.25 1.14
CA ARG A 499 -14.07 -5.24 2.13
C ARG A 499 -14.64 -3.86 1.82
N ILE A 500 -14.70 -3.47 0.54
CA ILE A 500 -15.25 -2.18 0.13
C ILE A 500 -16.76 -2.15 0.40
N GLU A 501 -17.48 -3.23 0.04
CA GLU A 501 -18.91 -3.36 0.32
C GLU A 501 -19.23 -3.23 1.82
N LYS A 502 -18.37 -3.75 2.70
CA LYS A 502 -18.51 -3.63 4.17
C LYS A 502 -17.93 -2.34 4.76
N PHE A 503 -17.52 -1.40 3.93
CA PHE A 503 -16.93 -0.12 4.35
C PHE A 503 -15.64 -0.28 5.19
N PHE A 504 -14.83 -1.29 4.88
CA PHE A 504 -13.53 -1.49 5.51
C PHE A 504 -12.46 -0.71 4.75
N ALA A 505 -12.04 0.42 5.33
CA ALA A 505 -10.86 1.18 4.90
C ALA A 505 -9.55 0.38 5.08
N PHE A 506 -8.61 0.57 4.15
CA PHE A 506 -7.30 -0.06 4.13
C PHE A 506 -6.18 0.99 4.20
N TRP A 507 -5.21 0.80 5.09
CA TRP A 507 -4.09 1.75 5.24
C TRP A 507 -3.15 1.71 4.04
N GLY A 508 -2.66 2.88 3.63
CA GLY A 508 -1.90 3.11 2.41
C GLY A 508 -2.77 3.34 1.18
N GLN A 509 -4.11 3.22 1.31
CA GLN A 509 -5.08 3.58 0.27
C GLN A 509 -6.11 4.56 0.82
N ASP A 510 -6.85 4.14 1.85
CA ASP A 510 -7.91 4.93 2.49
C ASP A 510 -7.43 5.60 3.78
N LEU A 511 -6.42 5.04 4.47
CA LEU A 511 -5.83 5.64 5.67
C LEU A 511 -4.37 5.97 5.41
N ASN A 512 -3.88 7.01 6.07
CA ASN A 512 -2.47 7.36 6.13
C ASN A 512 -2.17 8.12 7.44
N THR A 513 -0.93 8.59 7.57
CA THR A 513 -0.42 9.33 8.72
C THR A 513 -1.13 10.66 9.01
N LEU A 514 -1.92 11.18 8.06
CA LEU A 514 -2.71 12.41 8.22
C LEU A 514 -4.22 12.12 8.36
N THR A 515 -4.59 10.85 8.53
CA THR A 515 -5.99 10.43 8.65
C THR A 515 -6.26 9.96 10.06
N THR A 516 -7.25 10.54 10.74
CA THR A 516 -7.55 10.17 12.12
C THR A 516 -8.67 9.13 12.23
N PRO A 517 -8.74 8.39 13.35
CA PRO A 517 -9.87 7.50 13.65
C PRO A 517 -11.24 8.20 13.62
N LEU A 518 -11.33 9.46 14.03
CA LEU A 518 -12.59 10.23 14.06
C LEU A 518 -13.09 10.54 12.64
N GLU A 519 -12.20 10.96 11.75
CA GLU A 519 -12.52 11.25 10.33
C GLU A 519 -13.01 10.00 9.58
N CYS A 520 -12.55 8.83 10.01
CA CYS A 520 -12.91 7.54 9.41
C CYS A 520 -14.18 6.91 10.00
N GLY A 521 -14.80 7.53 11.01
CA GLY A 521 -15.92 6.92 11.75
C GLY A 521 -15.52 5.66 12.53
N ARG A 522 -14.26 5.58 12.96
CA ARG A 522 -13.64 4.42 13.66
C ARG A 522 -13.36 4.71 15.13
N GLU A 523 -14.12 5.61 15.71
CA GLU A 523 -13.97 6.04 17.11
C GLU A 523 -14.07 4.86 18.09
N SER A 524 -14.87 3.83 17.76
CA SER A 524 -15.02 2.62 18.56
C SER A 524 -13.76 1.77 18.65
N ARG A 525 -12.76 2.01 17.78
CA ARG A 525 -11.44 1.35 17.81
C ARG A 525 -10.42 2.12 18.65
N VAL A 526 -10.85 3.18 19.34
CA VAL A 526 -10.00 4.03 20.17
C VAL A 526 -10.64 4.19 21.53
N LYS A 527 -9.90 3.89 22.59
CA LYS A 527 -10.37 4.02 23.96
C LYS A 527 -9.72 5.24 24.62
N LEU A 528 -10.32 6.43 24.42
CA LEU A 528 -9.81 7.69 25.00
C LEU A 528 -9.79 7.69 26.53
N ASP A 529 -10.72 6.95 27.14
CA ASP A 529 -10.93 6.89 28.59
C ASP A 529 -10.45 5.56 29.19
N LYS A 530 -9.30 5.03 28.75
CA LYS A 530 -8.73 3.79 29.31
C LYS A 530 -7.90 3.98 30.58
N GLY A 531 -7.88 5.19 31.14
CA GLY A 531 -7.19 5.50 32.40
C GLY A 531 -5.68 5.71 32.28
N MET A 532 -5.13 5.70 31.08
CA MET A 532 -3.72 6.04 30.81
C MET A 532 -3.56 6.75 29.47
N ASP A 533 -2.47 7.51 29.35
CA ASP A 533 -2.12 8.20 28.12
C ASP A 533 -1.60 7.22 27.07
N PHE A 534 -1.81 7.58 25.80
CA PHE A 534 -1.27 6.87 24.64
C PHE A 534 -0.94 7.89 23.55
N ILE A 535 -0.07 7.50 22.62
CA ILE A 535 0.39 8.41 21.56
C ILE A 535 -0.79 8.86 20.69
N GLY A 536 -0.95 10.19 20.56
CA GLY A 536 -2.04 10.81 19.79
C GLY A 536 -3.35 11.03 20.56
N ARG A 537 -3.44 10.65 21.83
CA ARG A 537 -4.66 10.82 22.66
C ARG A 537 -5.13 12.27 22.72
N ASP A 538 -4.23 13.20 23.02
CA ASP A 538 -4.56 14.62 23.20
C ASP A 538 -5.07 15.26 21.91
N ALA A 539 -4.44 14.95 20.78
CA ALA A 539 -4.89 15.41 19.47
C ALA A 539 -6.32 14.92 19.14
N LEU A 540 -6.64 13.66 19.47
CA LEU A 540 -8.00 13.14 19.27
C LEU A 540 -9.02 13.76 20.22
N LEU A 541 -8.64 14.08 21.46
CA LEU A 541 -9.53 14.80 22.39
C LEU A 541 -9.83 16.21 21.89
N GLN A 542 -8.83 16.92 21.39
CA GLN A 542 -9.00 18.24 20.77
C GLN A 542 -9.85 18.16 19.51
N GLN A 543 -9.59 17.19 18.63
CA GLN A 543 -10.38 16.99 17.42
C GLN A 543 -11.84 16.63 17.73
N ARG A 544 -12.11 15.86 18.80
CA ARG A 544 -13.49 15.59 19.25
C ARG A 544 -14.23 16.87 19.65
N GLN A 545 -13.54 17.86 20.22
CA GLN A 545 -14.14 19.14 20.60
C GLN A 545 -14.34 20.06 19.38
N ASN A 546 -13.36 20.10 18.47
CA ASN A 546 -13.39 20.98 17.30
C ASN A 546 -14.26 20.45 16.14
N GLY A 547 -14.51 19.14 16.12
CA GLY A 547 -15.14 18.45 14.99
C GLY A 547 -14.12 17.98 13.94
N VAL A 548 -14.63 17.30 12.90
CA VAL A 548 -13.82 16.79 11.78
C VAL A 548 -14.05 17.65 10.54
N TYR A 549 -12.98 17.99 9.82
CA TYR A 549 -13.04 18.83 8.61
C TYR A 549 -13.06 18.01 7.31
N LYS A 550 -12.80 16.71 7.41
CA LYS A 550 -12.98 15.73 6.35
C LYS A 550 -13.57 14.45 6.92
N ARG A 551 -14.36 13.73 6.11
CA ARG A 551 -14.99 12.47 6.55
C ARG A 551 -14.97 11.41 5.47
N LEU A 552 -14.51 10.21 5.83
CA LEU A 552 -14.55 9.04 4.94
C LEU A 552 -16.02 8.67 4.69
N THR A 553 -16.37 8.56 3.42
CA THR A 553 -17.74 8.34 2.96
C THR A 553 -17.74 7.27 1.87
N MET A 554 -18.77 6.42 1.88
CA MET A 554 -19.04 5.45 0.83
C MET A 554 -19.98 6.07 -0.20
N PHE A 555 -19.72 5.85 -1.48
CA PHE A 555 -20.50 6.31 -2.62
C PHE A 555 -20.93 5.12 -3.46
N ILE A 556 -22.22 5.05 -3.77
CA ILE A 556 -22.79 4.03 -4.64
C ILE A 556 -23.27 4.73 -5.90
N LEU A 557 -22.69 4.38 -7.05
CA LEU A 557 -23.07 4.98 -8.33
C LEU A 557 -24.46 4.48 -8.75
N ASP A 558 -25.34 5.39 -9.14
CA ASP A 558 -26.73 5.08 -9.50
C ASP A 558 -26.92 4.83 -11.00
N ASP A 559 -26.20 5.58 -11.84
CA ASP A 559 -26.37 5.71 -13.29
C ASP A 559 -25.15 5.26 -14.11
N HIS A 560 -24.19 4.57 -13.48
CA HIS A 560 -23.02 3.99 -14.14
C HIS A 560 -23.37 2.64 -14.79
N ASP A 561 -23.15 2.53 -16.11
CA ASP A 561 -23.27 1.30 -16.87
C ASP A 561 -21.94 0.54 -16.85
N THR A 562 -21.96 -0.66 -16.28
CA THR A 562 -20.76 -1.46 -16.04
C THR A 562 -20.10 -1.93 -17.33
N ASP A 563 -20.85 -2.11 -18.42
CA ASP A 563 -20.34 -2.65 -19.69
C ASP A 563 -19.92 -1.53 -20.67
N LEU A 564 -20.52 -0.35 -20.58
CA LEU A 564 -20.28 0.76 -21.51
C LEU A 564 -19.36 1.85 -20.96
N ASP A 565 -19.42 2.10 -19.65
CA ASP A 565 -18.70 3.21 -19.05
C ASP A 565 -17.31 2.80 -18.54
N LEU A 566 -16.41 3.80 -18.49
CA LEU A 566 -15.12 3.63 -17.84
C LEU A 566 -15.31 3.32 -16.36
N TRP A 567 -14.50 2.41 -15.83
CA TRP A 567 -14.59 2.03 -14.44
C TRP A 567 -13.89 3.07 -13.55
N PRO A 568 -14.45 3.40 -12.38
CA PRO A 568 -13.68 4.10 -11.34
C PRO A 568 -12.68 3.12 -10.75
N TRP A 569 -11.45 3.54 -10.55
CA TRP A 569 -10.35 2.74 -10.01
C TRP A 569 -9.82 3.32 -8.69
N TRP A 570 -9.44 4.60 -8.69
CA TRP A 570 -9.06 5.41 -7.52
C TRP A 570 -8.69 6.84 -7.98
N GLY A 571 -8.83 7.82 -7.08
CA GLY A 571 -8.42 9.19 -7.33
C GLY A 571 -9.41 10.02 -8.17
N GLU A 572 -10.56 9.45 -8.53
CA GLU A 572 -11.63 10.16 -9.21
C GLU A 572 -12.13 11.35 -8.35
N PRO A 573 -12.30 12.55 -8.92
CA PRO A 573 -12.85 13.69 -8.21
C PRO A 573 -14.29 13.43 -7.74
N ILE A 574 -14.58 13.85 -6.51
CA ILE A 574 -15.90 13.83 -5.89
C ILE A 574 -16.44 15.25 -5.91
N TYR A 575 -17.64 15.42 -6.46
CA TYR A 575 -18.38 16.67 -6.44
C TYR A 575 -19.59 16.56 -5.51
N ARG A 576 -19.90 17.65 -4.83
CA ARG A 576 -21.11 17.82 -4.03
C ARG A 576 -21.81 19.10 -4.48
N ASN A 577 -23.08 19.00 -4.87
CA ASN A 577 -23.86 20.13 -5.39
C ASN A 577 -23.12 20.92 -6.50
N GLY A 578 -22.40 20.21 -7.38
CA GLY A 578 -21.60 20.80 -8.46
C GLY A 578 -20.22 21.34 -8.07
N GLN A 579 -19.86 21.39 -6.78
CA GLN A 579 -18.55 21.87 -6.29
C GLN A 579 -17.63 20.71 -5.93
N TYR A 580 -16.32 20.89 -6.13
CA TYR A 580 -15.32 19.88 -5.76
C TYR A 580 -15.30 19.69 -4.23
N ALA A 581 -15.44 18.45 -3.78
CA ALA A 581 -15.53 18.10 -2.37
C ALA A 581 -14.43 17.11 -1.92
N GLY A 582 -13.68 16.52 -2.84
CA GLY A 582 -12.61 15.58 -2.52
C GLY A 582 -12.30 14.62 -3.66
N LYS A 583 -11.69 13.48 -3.33
CA LYS A 583 -11.37 12.42 -4.29
C LYS A 583 -11.59 11.04 -3.71
N THR A 584 -11.88 10.07 -4.58
CA THR A 584 -11.98 8.66 -4.18
C THR A 584 -10.60 8.13 -3.77
N THR A 585 -10.59 7.24 -2.79
CA THR A 585 -9.40 6.53 -2.31
C THR A 585 -9.38 5.08 -2.80
N SER A 586 -10.55 4.45 -2.88
CA SER A 586 -10.72 3.07 -3.31
C SER A 586 -12.03 2.87 -4.05
N SER A 587 -12.02 2.05 -5.10
CA SER A 587 -13.26 1.54 -5.71
C SER A 587 -13.27 0.01 -5.86
N ALA A 588 -14.48 -0.55 -5.94
CA ALA A 588 -14.77 -1.87 -6.46
C ALA A 588 -16.22 -1.97 -6.93
N TYR A 589 -16.50 -2.91 -7.81
CA TYR A 589 -17.87 -3.34 -8.08
C TYR A 589 -18.39 -4.20 -6.91
N SER A 590 -19.57 -3.88 -6.40
CA SER A 590 -20.30 -4.74 -5.46
C SER A 590 -21.24 -5.64 -6.25
N TYR A 591 -20.91 -6.93 -6.30
CA TYR A 591 -21.75 -7.95 -6.94
C TYR A 591 -23.08 -8.17 -6.20
N THR A 592 -23.16 -7.83 -4.91
CA THR A 592 -24.41 -7.92 -4.14
C THR A 592 -25.38 -6.80 -4.47
N LEU A 593 -24.84 -5.59 -4.67
CA LEU A 593 -25.63 -4.39 -4.96
C LEU A 593 -25.82 -4.20 -6.47
N GLU A 594 -25.08 -4.94 -7.30
CA GLU A 594 -24.99 -4.78 -8.75
C GLU A 594 -24.66 -3.33 -9.14
N ARG A 595 -23.76 -2.70 -8.38
CA ARG A 595 -23.36 -1.30 -8.55
C ARG A 595 -21.89 -1.09 -8.22
N HIS A 596 -21.32 -0.05 -8.83
CA HIS A 596 -20.01 0.45 -8.45
C HIS A 596 -20.05 1.16 -7.09
N VAL A 597 -19.10 0.79 -6.23
CA VAL A 597 -18.92 1.37 -4.90
C VAL A 597 -17.54 2.00 -4.79
N CYS A 598 -17.52 3.27 -4.41
CA CYS A 598 -16.31 4.06 -4.18
C CYS A 598 -16.25 4.51 -2.71
N LEU A 599 -15.04 4.58 -2.17
CA LEU A 599 -14.75 5.20 -0.87
C LEU A 599 -13.95 6.48 -1.15
N GLY A 600 -14.14 7.51 -0.33
CA GLY A 600 -13.35 8.73 -0.42
C GLY A 600 -13.64 9.71 0.72
N PHE A 601 -12.79 10.72 0.87
CA PHE A 601 -12.98 11.76 1.86
C PHE A 601 -13.77 12.92 1.26
N VAL A 602 -14.78 13.37 2.00
CA VAL A 602 -15.52 14.60 1.71
C VAL A 602 -15.04 15.69 2.63
N HIS A 603 -14.66 16.82 2.05
CA HIS A 603 -14.33 18.07 2.70
C HIS A 603 -15.51 19.04 2.61
N ASN A 604 -15.55 20.02 3.50
CA ASN A 604 -16.48 21.13 3.43
C ASN A 604 -15.68 22.44 3.42
N PHE A 605 -15.84 23.24 2.38
CA PHE A 605 -15.18 24.54 2.24
C PHE A 605 -16.24 25.64 2.22
N SER A 606 -15.99 26.72 2.94
CA SER A 606 -16.80 27.93 2.90
C SER A 606 -16.81 28.51 1.49
N GLU A 607 -17.99 28.76 0.91
CA GLU A 607 -18.09 29.35 -0.43
C GLU A 607 -17.51 30.77 -0.50
N ASP A 608 -17.63 31.54 0.60
CA ASP A 608 -17.20 32.94 0.65
C ASP A 608 -15.70 33.08 0.93
N THR A 609 -15.14 32.23 1.80
CA THR A 609 -13.77 32.37 2.32
C THR A 609 -12.80 31.28 1.85
N GLY A 610 -13.31 30.16 1.34
CA GLY A 610 -12.52 28.97 1.02
C GLY A 610 -11.97 28.22 2.25
N GLU A 611 -12.31 28.65 3.45
CA GLU A 611 -11.84 28.02 4.69
C GLU A 611 -12.55 26.68 4.94
N GLU A 612 -11.82 25.72 5.52
CA GLU A 612 -12.40 24.43 5.91
C GLU A 612 -13.45 24.61 7.02
N GLN A 613 -14.57 23.93 6.85
CA GLN A 613 -15.68 23.89 7.78
C GLN A 613 -15.90 22.46 8.28
N VAL A 614 -16.55 22.34 9.44
CA VAL A 614 -16.83 21.03 10.04
C VAL A 614 -17.78 20.22 9.13
N VAL A 615 -17.42 18.96 8.90
CA VAL A 615 -18.19 17.96 8.15
C VAL A 615 -19.07 17.15 9.09
N THR A 616 -20.34 17.52 9.17
CA THR A 616 -21.34 16.82 9.99
C THR A 616 -21.99 15.67 9.23
N ALA A 617 -22.66 14.76 9.94
CA ALA A 617 -23.44 13.71 9.29
C ALA A 617 -24.58 14.27 8.42
N ASP A 618 -25.22 15.36 8.85
CA ASP A 618 -26.25 16.05 8.09
C ASP A 618 -25.71 16.70 6.81
N PHE A 619 -24.49 17.25 6.86
CA PHE A 619 -23.83 17.80 5.67
C PHE A 619 -23.65 16.73 4.58
N ILE A 620 -23.26 15.53 4.99
CA ILE A 620 -23.10 14.38 4.08
C ILE A 620 -24.45 13.88 3.58
N ASN A 621 -25.44 13.68 4.45
CA ASN A 621 -26.70 13.05 4.06
C ASN A 621 -27.61 13.92 3.18
N ARG A 622 -27.43 15.25 3.19
CA ARG A 622 -28.27 16.20 2.42
C ARG A 622 -27.66 16.64 1.08
N GLY A 623 -26.41 16.26 0.79
CA GLY A 623 -25.74 16.63 -0.45
C GLY A 623 -26.17 15.76 -1.63
N GLU A 624 -26.20 16.36 -2.82
CA GLU A 624 -26.22 15.62 -4.08
C GLU A 624 -24.77 15.40 -4.51
N TYR A 625 -24.40 14.16 -4.82
CA TYR A 625 -23.02 13.79 -5.10
C TYR A 625 -22.85 13.25 -6.51
N GLU A 626 -21.72 13.61 -7.11
CA GLU A 626 -21.29 13.10 -8.41
C GLU A 626 -19.84 12.63 -8.32
N ILE A 627 -19.49 11.55 -9.01
CA ILE A 627 -18.11 11.11 -9.19
C ILE A 627 -17.72 11.34 -10.65
N ASP A 628 -16.63 12.07 -10.86
CA ASP A 628 -16.10 12.35 -12.20
C ASP A 628 -15.14 11.23 -12.62
N ILE A 629 -15.58 10.44 -13.58
CA ILE A 629 -14.83 9.33 -14.15
C ILE A 629 -14.43 9.73 -15.57
N ALA A 630 -13.16 10.06 -15.75
CA ALA A 630 -12.57 10.45 -17.04
C ALA A 630 -13.33 11.59 -17.77
N GLY A 631 -13.85 12.57 -17.03
CA GLY A 631 -14.57 13.73 -17.56
C GLY A 631 -16.09 13.56 -17.61
N HIS A 632 -16.62 12.39 -17.22
CA HIS A 632 -18.05 12.11 -17.15
C HIS A 632 -18.49 12.02 -15.68
N ARG A 633 -19.51 12.81 -15.31
CA ARG A 633 -20.05 12.84 -13.94
C ARG A 633 -21.20 11.86 -13.78
N PHE A 634 -21.04 10.92 -12.86
CA PHE A 634 -22.04 9.91 -12.49
C PHE A 634 -22.66 10.23 -11.14
N GLN A 635 -23.98 10.14 -11.03
CA GLN A 635 -24.71 10.37 -9.79
C GLN A 635 -24.38 9.30 -8.75
N ALA A 636 -24.19 9.73 -7.50
CA ALA A 636 -23.76 8.86 -6.42
C ALA A 636 -24.56 9.09 -5.13
N LYS A 637 -24.93 7.99 -4.46
CA LYS A 637 -25.50 8.02 -3.11
C LYS A 637 -24.41 7.93 -2.06
N ALA A 638 -24.28 8.97 -1.24
CA ALA A 638 -23.38 9.00 -0.10
C ALA A 638 -23.95 8.20 1.10
N LYS A 639 -23.08 7.42 1.77
CA LYS A 639 -23.38 6.64 2.97
C LYS A 639 -22.21 6.73 3.96
N LEU A 640 -22.55 6.93 5.24
CA LEU A 640 -21.58 6.95 6.34
C LEU A 640 -21.43 5.60 7.05
N TYR A 641 -22.26 4.64 6.69
CA TYR A 641 -22.29 3.30 7.26
C TYR A 641 -22.50 2.30 6.13
N PRO A 642 -22.00 1.05 6.27
CA PRO A 642 -22.18 0.03 5.26
C PRO A 642 -23.66 -0.24 5.01
N VAL A 643 -23.98 -0.59 3.75
CA VAL A 643 -25.34 -0.99 3.37
C VAL A 643 -25.72 -2.23 4.16
N THR A 644 -26.87 -2.20 4.81
CA THR A 644 -27.31 -3.29 5.69
C THR A 644 -27.65 -4.52 4.84
N SER A 645 -26.83 -5.57 4.92
CA SER A 645 -27.15 -6.87 4.33
C SER A 645 -28.22 -7.59 5.18
N LEU A 646 -29.08 -8.40 4.56
CA LEU A 646 -30.07 -9.26 5.25
C LEU A 646 -29.44 -10.14 6.34
N PHE A 647 -28.18 -10.55 6.19
CA PHE A 647 -27.45 -11.37 7.18
C PHE A 647 -27.06 -10.60 8.45
N THR A 648 -26.72 -9.31 8.31
CA THR A 648 -26.45 -8.43 9.46
C THR A 648 -27.68 -8.27 10.36
N HIS A 649 -28.89 -8.43 9.81
CA HIS A 649 -30.14 -8.32 10.56
C HIS A 649 -30.38 -9.50 11.51
N LYS A 650 -29.83 -10.69 11.23
CA LYS A 650 -29.87 -11.82 12.18
C LYS A 650 -28.91 -11.61 13.34
N ARG A 651 -27.65 -11.27 13.04
CA ARG A 651 -26.61 -11.07 14.06
C ARG A 651 -26.90 -9.90 15.01
N ARG A 652 -27.34 -8.74 14.49
CA ARG A 652 -27.71 -7.60 15.34
C ARG A 652 -28.92 -7.89 16.22
N LYS A 653 -29.84 -8.74 15.77
CA LYS A 653 -31.03 -9.11 16.55
C LYS A 653 -30.66 -10.12 17.64
N GLU A 654 -29.77 -11.06 17.33
CA GLU A 654 -29.20 -12.01 18.30
C GLU A 654 -28.33 -11.30 19.36
N ASP A 655 -27.49 -10.33 18.97
CA ASP A 655 -26.66 -9.55 19.90
C ASP A 655 -27.50 -8.64 20.83
N VAL A 656 -28.59 -8.06 20.32
CA VAL A 656 -29.52 -7.25 21.12
C VAL A 656 -30.36 -8.13 22.05
N GLU A 657 -30.87 -9.27 21.58
CA GLU A 657 -31.63 -10.22 22.41
C GLU A 657 -30.75 -10.84 23.52
N LEU A 658 -29.46 -11.10 23.27
CA LEU A 658 -28.49 -11.54 24.29
C LEU A 658 -28.20 -10.46 25.34
N SER A 659 -28.13 -9.18 24.93
CA SER A 659 -27.94 -8.07 25.86
C SER A 659 -29.16 -7.83 26.76
N ASP A 660 -30.38 -8.03 26.24
CA ASP A 660 -31.62 -7.89 27.00
C ASP A 660 -31.89 -9.07 27.95
N LEU A 661 -31.31 -10.25 27.68
CA LEU A 661 -31.38 -11.44 28.55
C LEU A 661 -30.34 -11.42 29.68
N GLN A 662 -29.21 -10.74 29.52
CA GLN A 662 -28.22 -10.54 30.59
C GLN A 662 -28.54 -9.32 31.49
N GLY A 663 -29.52 -8.51 31.11
CA GLY A 663 -30.00 -7.35 31.86
C GLY A 663 -31.25 -7.57 32.73
N LYS A 664 -31.66 -8.82 32.99
CA LYS A 664 -32.80 -9.15 33.86
C LYS A 664 -32.44 -10.04 35.03
#